data_AF-E9FUZ4-F1
#
_entry.id   AF-E9FUZ4-F1
#
_cell.length_a   1.000
_cell.length_b   1.000
_cell.length_c   1.000
_cell.angle_alpha   90.00
_cell.angle_beta   90.00
_cell.angle_gamma   90.00
#
_symmetry.space_group_name_H-M   'P 1'
#
loop_
_entity.id
_entity.type
_entity.pdbx_description
1 polymer ?
#
loop_
_entity_poly.entity_id
_entity_poly.type
_entity_poly.pdbx_seq_one_letter_code
_entity_poly.pdbx_strand_id
1 'polypeptide(L)'
;MKPLINNKLLGSCLLLLVFLQPAWSAIVAHEKVRELIHQARVFINSTLNDDELRLFELEGDKEEVPTEFAQPLSLQIAVMHVTDALNREMNLPKWQAMLRALGGDREILKRFAEMRPHFASLEKRVNQGQDAGIEEQLNELAALNTSMTTWTRIWPQLQTLIHTVGNLHDWFDRYQRNAAVVNERTLRDYADTVHSTDGLTIGQALISIHKAVCPFSMDDAYDDYTESENNSTDICRGGVLETLQTALTRANDSFICSLPKSTHQLVYDLYALLTLTDAKGYAMMQFSWMILRLYGRGNNANETEQARVDFEKRMTEKAEAAQKVLSQLSTWIWKCDPPTNDQIENETYIRFKELLQGYVVNEVDLNQDNTCKESCSAYTNTQEKGCFDKKFCASSRRCSSGRIYNCGFIEADSNICVNNSPGRRYDWIQYKSGKVIGQKSECKAPSNKNHKVDSWWRFLYHCSYCMCLCDQPGLHSDRYVSLQSAMASTSSNRLVTGVRFVKINRILHIQIQEGEALPRGSVNESTVQWLPTPPLTVLKGKEESVEDGLGYATLRYEERAIDLDDLVAPKGHVVTGLRFRKLGGHLNLEVQASPIDFTTGAIDNERAIWLSNDNTPASELNPRTKLALLSPDVPTRSLKPSVPDSASDQFVEFQVSSLEKDVSQNTVPFIESTPVTNQPSTWLTGIGIYHKGQPGYGGYIALRIATLNFSHYMIFPSKEFNYTSADGIAN
;
A
#
# COMPACT_ATOMS: atom_id res chain seq x y z
N MET A 1 -75.96 39.91 -60.02
CA MET A 1 -76.13 38.51 -60.45
C MET A 1 -75.85 37.61 -59.26
N LYS A 2 -76.88 36.97 -58.70
CA LYS A 2 -76.77 35.67 -58.00
C LYS A 2 -77.14 34.59 -59.03
N PRO A 3 -76.94 33.27 -58.82
CA PRO A 3 -76.59 32.52 -57.58
C PRO A 3 -75.41 31.54 -57.85
N LEU A 4 -74.92 30.63 -57.00
CA LEU A 4 -75.51 29.46 -56.30
C LEU A 4 -74.43 29.00 -55.28
N ILE A 5 -74.73 28.81 -53.98
CA ILE A 5 -75.36 27.60 -53.37
C ILE A 5 -74.38 26.41 -53.41
N ASN A 6 -73.85 25.90 -52.28
CA ASN A 6 -74.45 24.95 -51.33
C ASN A 6 -73.31 24.54 -50.35
N ASN A 7 -73.47 24.05 -49.11
CA ASN A 7 -74.56 23.96 -48.15
C ASN A 7 -74.00 23.20 -46.91
N LYS A 8 -74.65 23.42 -45.75
CA LYS A 8 -74.73 22.51 -44.58
C LYS A 8 -73.47 22.39 -43.70
N LEU A 9 -73.54 22.43 -42.37
CA LEU A 9 -74.66 22.50 -41.44
C LEU A 9 -74.14 22.84 -40.02
N LEU A 10 -74.96 23.64 -39.32
CA LEU A 10 -75.37 23.49 -37.91
C LEU A 10 -74.46 23.95 -36.74
N GLY A 11 -75.05 24.86 -35.94
CA GLY A 11 -75.05 24.78 -34.47
C GLY A 11 -74.24 25.87 -33.76
N SER A 12 -74.65 27.13 -33.79
CA SER A 12 -75.61 27.77 -32.86
C SER A 12 -75.20 27.81 -31.39
N CYS A 13 -75.11 29.06 -30.92
CA CYS A 13 -75.56 29.64 -29.65
C CYS A 13 -74.43 30.27 -28.82
N LEU A 14 -74.33 31.59 -28.82
CA LEU A 14 -75.11 32.50 -27.95
C LEU A 14 -75.08 32.03 -26.50
N LEU A 15 -74.26 32.69 -25.69
CA LEU A 15 -74.61 33.38 -24.44
C LEU A 15 -73.35 33.54 -23.59
N LEU A 16 -73.03 34.79 -23.26
CA LEU A 16 -72.25 35.27 -22.11
C LEU A 16 -71.27 36.40 -22.49
N LEU A 17 -71.83 37.49 -23.03
CA LEU A 17 -71.25 38.84 -22.95
C LEU A 17 -71.69 39.53 -21.66
N VAL A 18 -71.51 38.85 -20.53
CA VAL A 18 -71.57 39.42 -19.18
C VAL A 18 -70.45 38.73 -18.40
N PHE A 19 -69.24 39.27 -18.49
CA PHE A 19 -68.09 39.22 -17.55
C PHE A 19 -66.85 39.70 -18.32
N LEU A 20 -66.81 41.01 -18.59
CA LEU A 20 -65.57 41.73 -18.89
C LEU A 20 -64.79 41.90 -17.57
N GLN A 21 -63.48 41.58 -17.61
CA GLN A 21 -62.47 41.42 -16.53
C GLN A 21 -62.30 39.95 -16.11
N PRO A 22 -61.22 39.24 -16.51
CA PRO A 22 -59.81 39.61 -16.29
C PRO A 22 -58.87 39.16 -17.43
N ALA A 23 -58.73 39.94 -18.50
CA ALA A 23 -57.72 39.65 -19.54
C ALA A 23 -56.69 40.78 -19.70
N TRP A 24 -57.05 41.99 -19.29
CA TRP A 24 -56.14 43.14 -19.35
C TRP A 24 -55.21 43.25 -18.13
N SER A 25 -55.62 42.74 -16.96
CA SER A 25 -54.77 42.75 -15.76
C SER A 25 -53.65 41.70 -15.80
N ALA A 26 -53.84 40.56 -16.48
CA ALA A 26 -52.81 39.53 -16.61
C ALA A 26 -51.72 39.88 -17.64
N ILE A 27 -52.10 40.56 -18.75
CA ILE A 27 -51.15 41.02 -19.77
C ILE A 27 -50.35 42.23 -19.25
N VAL A 28 -51.01 43.18 -18.56
CA VAL A 28 -50.32 44.33 -17.93
C VAL A 28 -49.45 43.89 -16.74
N ALA A 29 -49.81 42.84 -16.00
CA ALA A 29 -48.95 42.27 -14.96
C ALA A 29 -47.72 41.55 -15.56
N HIS A 30 -47.87 40.85 -16.68
CA HIS A 30 -46.74 40.18 -17.34
C HIS A 30 -45.79 41.17 -18.03
N GLU A 31 -46.31 42.30 -18.53
CA GLU A 31 -45.50 43.41 -19.05
C GLU A 31 -44.80 44.17 -17.93
N LYS A 32 -45.47 44.51 -16.81
CA LYS A 32 -44.82 45.14 -15.65
C LYS A 32 -43.76 44.25 -14.99
N VAL A 33 -43.98 42.93 -14.93
CA VAL A 33 -42.99 41.98 -14.42
C VAL A 33 -41.81 41.85 -15.39
N ARG A 34 -42.04 41.83 -16.71
CA ARG A 34 -40.94 41.91 -17.70
C ARG A 34 -40.18 43.23 -17.62
N GLU A 35 -40.87 44.34 -17.45
CA GLU A 35 -40.29 45.67 -17.30
C GLU A 35 -39.46 45.75 -16.01
N LEU A 36 -39.96 45.22 -14.88
CA LEU A 36 -39.21 45.11 -13.62
C LEU A 36 -37.99 44.19 -13.73
N ILE A 37 -38.11 43.05 -14.42
CA ILE A 37 -36.97 42.14 -14.69
C ILE A 37 -35.97 42.80 -15.64
N HIS A 38 -36.44 43.58 -16.61
CA HIS A 38 -35.58 44.29 -17.55
C HIS A 38 -34.86 45.46 -16.88
N GLN A 39 -35.55 46.24 -16.05
CA GLN A 39 -34.99 47.31 -15.23
C GLN A 39 -34.01 46.76 -14.19
N ALA A 40 -34.30 45.60 -13.58
CA ALA A 40 -33.35 44.91 -12.70
C ALA A 40 -32.09 44.45 -13.47
N ARG A 41 -32.24 43.91 -14.69
CA ARG A 41 -31.10 43.55 -15.55
C ARG A 41 -30.29 44.75 -16.02
N VAL A 42 -30.94 45.85 -16.34
CA VAL A 42 -30.28 47.11 -16.76
C VAL A 42 -29.54 47.72 -15.58
N PHE A 43 -30.15 47.73 -14.39
CA PHE A 43 -29.51 48.16 -13.15
C PHE A 43 -28.31 47.26 -12.79
N ILE A 44 -28.45 45.94 -12.89
CA ILE A 44 -27.34 44.99 -12.68
C ILE A 44 -26.22 45.23 -13.69
N ASN A 45 -26.53 45.37 -14.98
CA ASN A 45 -25.51 45.60 -16.00
C ASN A 45 -24.87 47.00 -15.92
N SER A 46 -25.60 48.03 -15.47
CA SER A 46 -25.01 49.35 -15.22
C SER A 46 -24.14 49.36 -13.98
N THR A 47 -24.50 48.58 -12.96
CA THR A 47 -23.70 48.42 -11.74
C THR A 47 -22.44 47.59 -12.02
N LEU A 48 -22.53 46.55 -12.84
CA LEU A 48 -21.37 45.74 -13.27
C LEU A 48 -20.41 46.46 -14.23
N ASN A 49 -20.85 47.55 -14.87
CA ASN A 49 -20.03 48.40 -15.76
C ASN A 49 -19.48 49.66 -15.06
N ASP A 50 -19.71 49.80 -13.75
CA ASP A 50 -19.08 50.85 -12.95
C ASP A 50 -17.61 50.47 -12.70
N ASP A 51 -16.67 51.35 -13.05
CA ASP A 51 -15.23 51.04 -13.03
C ASP A 51 -14.71 50.77 -11.60
N GLU A 52 -15.44 51.15 -10.54
CA GLU A 52 -15.16 50.72 -9.15
C GLU A 52 -15.45 49.23 -8.89
N LEU A 53 -16.27 48.57 -9.71
CA LEU A 53 -16.58 47.13 -9.60
C LEU A 53 -15.64 46.23 -10.42
N ARG A 54 -14.83 46.81 -11.31
CA ARG A 54 -13.68 46.10 -11.92
C ARG A 54 -12.52 45.88 -10.93
N LEU A 55 -12.45 46.65 -9.85
CA LEU A 55 -11.53 46.38 -8.73
C LEU A 55 -11.93 45.17 -7.88
N PHE A 56 -13.09 44.55 -8.11
CA PHE A 56 -13.58 43.38 -7.38
C PHE A 56 -13.53 42.07 -8.18
N GLU A 57 -12.93 42.07 -9.39
CA GLU A 57 -12.29 40.85 -9.90
C GLU A 57 -11.05 40.60 -9.04
N LEU A 58 -11.21 39.82 -7.96
CA LEU A 58 -10.13 39.14 -7.23
C LEU A 58 -8.76 39.85 -7.32
N GLU A 59 -8.59 40.97 -6.61
CA GLU A 59 -7.32 41.27 -5.93
C GLU A 59 -7.29 40.52 -4.58
N GLY A 60 -7.64 39.24 -4.61
CA GLY A 60 -6.86 38.25 -3.89
C GLY A 60 -5.87 37.75 -4.91
N ASP A 61 -4.59 37.67 -4.54
CA ASP A 61 -3.54 37.12 -5.40
C ASP A 61 -4.08 35.99 -6.28
N LYS A 62 -3.70 35.99 -7.56
CA LYS A 62 -3.84 34.82 -8.43
C LYS A 62 -2.93 33.69 -7.92
N GLU A 63 -3.07 33.29 -6.67
CA GLU A 63 -2.83 31.92 -6.28
C GLU A 63 -3.91 31.11 -6.98
N GLU A 64 -3.48 30.35 -7.98
CA GLU A 64 -4.26 29.28 -8.58
C GLU A 64 -5.00 28.54 -7.46
N VAL A 65 -6.34 28.58 -7.47
CA VAL A 65 -7.14 27.66 -6.66
C VAL A 65 -6.62 26.26 -6.97
N PRO A 66 -5.98 25.55 -6.03
CA PRO A 66 -5.24 24.35 -6.39
C PRO A 66 -6.19 23.32 -6.98
N THR A 67 -5.92 22.91 -8.21
CA THR A 67 -6.58 21.81 -8.90
C THR A 67 -6.56 20.55 -8.02
N GLU A 68 -7.75 20.03 -7.72
CA GLU A 68 -8.08 18.84 -6.91
C GLU A 68 -7.60 18.81 -5.43
N PHE A 69 -8.52 19.15 -4.50
CA PHE A 69 -8.38 18.91 -3.06
C PHE A 69 -8.50 17.41 -2.70
N ALA A 70 -7.50 16.61 -3.05
CA ALA A 70 -7.49 15.18 -2.75
C ALA A 70 -7.00 14.85 -1.33
N GLN A 71 -6.59 15.82 -0.49
CA GLN A 71 -6.16 15.59 0.89
C GLN A 71 -7.28 15.95 1.87
N PRO A 72 -7.43 15.19 2.98
CA PRO A 72 -8.45 15.45 3.99
C PRO A 72 -8.43 16.89 4.51
N LEU A 73 -7.24 17.40 4.89
CA LEU A 73 -7.09 18.74 5.44
C LEU A 73 -7.41 19.84 4.41
N SER A 74 -6.95 19.69 3.15
CA SER A 74 -7.26 20.67 2.10
C SER A 74 -8.76 20.79 1.85
N LEU A 75 -9.51 19.68 1.91
CA LEU A 75 -10.96 19.70 1.78
C LEU A 75 -11.61 20.50 2.93
N GLN A 76 -11.17 20.28 4.18
CA GLN A 76 -11.72 21.01 5.33
C GLN A 76 -11.46 22.52 5.21
N ILE A 77 -10.23 22.90 4.86
CA ILE A 77 -9.84 24.31 4.63
C ILE A 77 -10.70 24.93 3.52
N ALA A 78 -10.87 24.23 2.39
CA ALA A 78 -11.71 24.72 1.29
C ALA A 78 -13.18 24.91 1.71
N VAL A 79 -13.75 23.96 2.44
CA VAL A 79 -15.13 24.07 2.96
C VAL A 79 -15.26 25.26 3.90
N MET A 80 -14.29 25.47 4.79
CA MET A 80 -14.24 26.63 5.69
C MET A 80 -14.20 27.95 4.92
N HIS A 81 -13.31 28.09 3.93
CA HIS A 81 -13.23 29.32 3.13
C HIS A 81 -14.51 29.62 2.34
N VAL A 82 -15.12 28.62 1.71
CA VAL A 82 -16.37 28.80 0.95
C VAL A 82 -17.51 29.23 1.88
N THR A 83 -17.64 28.59 3.03
CA THR A 83 -18.68 28.91 4.01
C THR A 83 -18.49 30.29 4.64
N ASP A 84 -17.26 30.67 4.98
CA ASP A 84 -16.92 32.00 5.49
C ASP A 84 -17.20 33.11 4.48
N ALA A 85 -16.82 32.91 3.21
CA ALA A 85 -17.10 33.86 2.14
C ALA A 85 -18.61 34.10 1.99
N LEU A 86 -19.40 33.03 1.94
CA LEU A 86 -20.86 33.12 1.86
C LEU A 86 -21.47 33.82 3.09
N ASN A 87 -20.98 33.52 4.29
CA ASN A 87 -21.48 34.15 5.51
C ASN A 87 -21.20 35.66 5.52
N ARG A 88 -20.01 36.10 5.05
CA ARG A 88 -19.67 37.53 4.87
C ARG A 88 -20.57 38.19 3.83
N GLU A 89 -20.78 37.55 2.68
CA GLU A 89 -21.65 38.07 1.61
C GLU A 89 -23.09 38.26 2.08
N MET A 90 -23.62 37.32 2.88
CA MET A 90 -24.97 37.41 3.45
C MET A 90 -25.19 38.61 4.36
N ASN A 91 -24.12 39.20 4.91
CA ASN A 91 -24.19 40.41 5.72
C ASN A 91 -24.19 41.70 4.86
N LEU A 92 -23.98 41.60 3.54
CA LEU A 92 -23.93 42.76 2.65
C LEU A 92 -25.33 43.19 2.16
N PRO A 93 -25.65 44.51 2.14
CA PRO A 93 -26.94 45.02 1.63
C PRO A 93 -27.23 44.66 0.17
N LYS A 94 -26.19 44.59 -0.68
CA LYS A 94 -26.31 44.21 -2.10
C LYS A 94 -26.76 42.75 -2.26
N TRP A 95 -26.25 41.85 -1.42
CA TRP A 95 -26.66 40.45 -1.42
C TRP A 95 -28.12 40.31 -0.98
N GLN A 96 -28.54 41.07 0.04
CA GLN A 96 -29.95 41.11 0.46
C GLN A 96 -30.90 41.55 -0.65
N ALA A 97 -30.47 42.47 -1.53
CA ALA A 97 -31.24 42.86 -2.71
C ALA A 97 -31.29 41.74 -3.78
N MET A 98 -30.19 41.01 -3.96
CA MET A 98 -30.10 39.88 -4.90
C MET A 98 -30.94 38.67 -4.46
N LEU A 99 -30.91 38.33 -3.16
CA LEU A 99 -31.71 37.26 -2.56
C LEU A 99 -33.21 37.46 -2.81
N ARG A 100 -33.68 38.73 -2.85
CA ARG A 100 -35.07 39.09 -3.18
C ARG A 100 -35.40 39.01 -4.67
N ALA A 101 -34.40 39.05 -5.55
CA ALA A 101 -34.58 39.12 -7.00
C ALA A 101 -34.40 37.76 -7.73
N LEU A 102 -33.61 36.82 -7.18
CA LEU A 102 -33.18 35.61 -7.89
C LEU A 102 -33.52 34.27 -7.23
N GLY A 103 -34.20 34.27 -6.07
CA GLY A 103 -34.39 33.04 -5.29
C GLY A 103 -33.09 32.67 -4.59
N GLY A 104 -32.77 33.40 -3.53
CA GLY A 104 -31.48 33.36 -2.86
C GLY A 104 -31.02 31.99 -2.34
N ASP A 105 -31.96 31.11 -2.08
CA ASP A 105 -31.76 29.71 -1.71
C ASP A 105 -31.05 28.92 -2.81
N ARG A 106 -31.38 29.21 -4.07
CA ARG A 106 -30.75 28.59 -5.25
C ARG A 106 -29.31 29.02 -5.43
N GLU A 107 -28.99 30.27 -5.12
CA GLU A 107 -27.63 30.78 -5.25
C GLU A 107 -26.71 30.17 -4.18
N ILE A 108 -27.18 30.11 -2.92
CA ILE A 108 -26.47 29.42 -1.84
C ILE A 108 -26.23 27.95 -2.23
N LEU A 109 -27.26 27.24 -2.71
CA LEU A 109 -27.12 25.85 -3.18
C LEU A 109 -26.07 25.68 -4.28
N LYS A 110 -26.03 26.59 -5.27
CA LYS A 110 -25.05 26.54 -6.36
C LYS A 110 -23.62 26.69 -5.86
N ARG A 111 -23.38 27.62 -4.94
CA ARG A 111 -22.04 27.86 -4.36
C ARG A 111 -21.56 26.66 -3.57
N PHE A 112 -22.42 26.03 -2.76
CA PHE A 112 -22.08 24.75 -2.13
C PHE A 112 -21.89 23.62 -3.15
N ALA A 113 -22.59 23.65 -4.29
CA ALA A 113 -22.44 22.65 -5.34
C ALA A 113 -21.05 22.67 -6.00
N GLU A 114 -20.33 23.79 -5.95
CA GLU A 114 -18.94 23.91 -6.41
C GLU A 114 -17.98 22.99 -5.62
N MET A 115 -18.31 22.67 -4.37
CA MET A 115 -17.49 21.78 -3.51
C MET A 115 -17.71 20.29 -3.78
N ARG A 116 -18.78 19.91 -4.49
CA ARG A 116 -19.16 18.50 -4.70
C ARG A 116 -18.06 17.65 -5.34
N PRO A 117 -17.32 18.11 -6.38
CA PRO A 117 -16.23 17.32 -6.96
C PRO A 117 -15.15 16.99 -5.93
N HIS A 118 -14.91 17.87 -4.95
CA HIS A 118 -13.90 17.67 -3.91
C HIS A 118 -14.32 16.61 -2.89
N PHE A 119 -15.59 16.65 -2.43
CA PHE A 119 -16.15 15.58 -1.61
C PHE A 119 -16.12 14.23 -2.34
N ALA A 120 -16.54 14.21 -3.61
CA ALA A 120 -16.57 12.99 -4.41
C ALA A 120 -15.16 12.41 -4.67
N SER A 121 -14.16 13.27 -4.85
CA SER A 121 -12.76 12.84 -5.04
C SER A 121 -12.21 12.14 -3.79
N LEU A 122 -12.36 12.74 -2.60
CA LEU A 122 -11.91 12.12 -1.36
C LEU A 122 -12.73 10.88 -1.01
N GLU A 123 -14.05 10.90 -1.22
CA GLU A 123 -14.92 9.74 -1.01
C GLU A 123 -14.55 8.57 -1.92
N LYS A 124 -14.26 8.84 -3.20
CA LYS A 124 -13.75 7.82 -4.12
C LYS A 124 -12.45 7.21 -3.61
N ARG A 125 -11.52 8.01 -3.08
CA ARG A 125 -10.26 7.51 -2.52
C ARG A 125 -10.45 6.64 -1.28
N VAL A 126 -11.30 7.08 -0.34
CA VAL A 126 -11.62 6.33 0.88
C VAL A 126 -12.31 5.00 0.53
N ASN A 127 -13.10 4.99 -0.55
CA ASN A 127 -13.80 3.81 -1.06
C ASN A 127 -13.04 3.03 -2.15
N GLN A 128 -11.81 3.44 -2.52
CA GLN A 128 -11.02 2.78 -3.56
C GLN A 128 -10.38 1.50 -2.99
N GLY A 129 -10.79 0.36 -3.54
CA GLY A 129 -10.29 -1.00 -3.27
C GLY A 129 -11.15 -1.99 -4.06
N GLN A 130 -10.58 -3.06 -4.62
CA GLN A 130 -11.41 -4.14 -5.16
C GLN A 130 -12.15 -4.82 -4.00
N ASP A 131 -13.46 -4.95 -4.16
CA ASP A 131 -14.42 -5.73 -3.36
C ASP A 131 -14.75 -5.26 -1.93
N ALA A 132 -14.00 -4.34 -1.32
CA ALA A 132 -14.25 -3.89 0.06
C ALA A 132 -13.82 -2.44 0.32
N GLY A 133 -14.75 -1.56 0.73
CA GLY A 133 -14.42 -0.21 1.18
C GLY A 133 -13.59 -0.20 2.47
N ILE A 134 -13.04 0.95 2.88
CA ILE A 134 -12.26 1.06 4.13
C ILE A 134 -13.00 0.45 5.33
N GLU A 135 -14.33 0.63 5.40
CA GLU A 135 -15.12 0.16 6.53
C GLU A 135 -15.10 -1.36 6.66
N GLU A 136 -15.06 -2.09 5.56
CA GLU A 136 -14.99 -3.55 5.56
C GLU A 136 -13.61 -4.03 6.03
N GLN A 137 -12.53 -3.38 5.58
CA GLN A 137 -11.17 -3.64 6.09
C GLN A 137 -11.08 -3.40 7.61
N LEU A 138 -11.73 -2.34 8.09
CA LEU A 138 -11.81 -2.00 9.52
C LEU A 138 -12.72 -2.95 10.32
N ASN A 139 -13.74 -3.55 9.67
CA ASN A 139 -14.59 -4.59 10.26
C ASN A 139 -13.83 -5.92 10.42
N GLU A 140 -13.01 -6.31 9.44
CA GLU A 140 -12.16 -7.52 9.54
C GLU A 140 -11.21 -7.43 10.73
N LEU A 141 -10.61 -6.26 10.96
CA LEU A 141 -9.81 -5.96 12.15
C LEU A 141 -10.57 -6.21 13.46
N ALA A 142 -11.86 -5.85 13.49
CA ALA A 142 -12.72 -6.08 14.66
C ALA A 142 -13.08 -7.55 14.86
N ALA A 143 -13.21 -8.32 13.77
CA ALA A 143 -13.54 -9.75 13.81
C ALA A 143 -12.37 -10.63 14.27
N LEU A 144 -11.14 -10.23 13.96
CA LEU A 144 -9.93 -11.05 14.18
C LEU A 144 -9.29 -10.86 15.56
N ASN A 145 -9.60 -9.76 16.25
CA ASN A 145 -9.12 -9.49 17.59
C ASN A 145 -10.09 -10.05 18.63
N THR A 146 -9.93 -11.34 18.97
CA THR A 146 -10.78 -12.07 19.94
C THR A 146 -10.59 -11.63 21.39
N SER A 147 -9.53 -10.86 21.67
CA SER A 147 -9.42 -10.08 22.91
C SER A 147 -10.39 -8.90 22.81
N MET A 148 -11.23 -8.67 23.83
CA MET A 148 -12.14 -7.51 23.96
C MET A 148 -11.35 -6.18 23.87
N THR A 149 -10.91 -5.82 22.68
CA THR A 149 -10.18 -4.58 22.45
C THR A 149 -11.16 -3.44 22.38
N THR A 150 -10.75 -2.29 22.90
CA THR A 150 -11.53 -1.05 22.84
C THR A 150 -12.01 -0.73 21.41
N TRP A 151 -11.27 -1.17 20.38
CA TRP A 151 -11.63 -1.07 18.97
C TRP A 151 -12.99 -1.71 18.63
N THR A 152 -13.24 -2.95 19.04
CA THR A 152 -14.48 -3.68 18.71
C THR A 152 -15.73 -3.05 19.32
N ARG A 153 -15.54 -2.25 20.37
CA ARG A 153 -16.62 -1.46 21.00
C ARG A 153 -16.80 -0.10 20.33
N ILE A 154 -15.71 0.61 20.02
CA ILE A 154 -15.76 2.00 19.50
C ILE A 154 -16.16 2.02 18.03
N TRP A 155 -15.61 1.13 17.20
CA TRP A 155 -15.77 1.18 15.75
C TRP A 155 -17.24 1.09 15.28
N PRO A 156 -18.08 0.15 15.78
CA PRO A 156 -19.50 0.10 15.38
C PRO A 156 -20.31 1.35 15.77
N GLN A 157 -19.98 1.94 16.92
CA GLN A 157 -20.60 3.20 17.36
C GLN A 157 -20.21 4.34 16.40
N LEU A 158 -18.93 4.40 16.03
CA LEU A 158 -18.42 5.40 15.10
C LEU A 158 -19.02 5.26 13.70
N GLN A 159 -19.16 4.04 13.19
CA GLN A 159 -19.84 3.75 11.92
C GLN A 159 -21.28 4.28 11.91
N THR A 160 -22.02 4.08 13.00
CA THR A 160 -23.40 4.60 13.12
C THR A 160 -23.43 6.13 12.99
N LEU A 161 -22.47 6.83 13.60
CA LEU A 161 -22.35 8.29 13.50
C LEU A 161 -21.95 8.73 12.08
N ILE A 162 -20.99 8.04 11.47
CA ILE A 162 -20.54 8.29 10.08
C ILE A 162 -21.69 8.13 9.10
N HIS A 163 -22.45 7.04 9.20
CA HIS A 163 -23.61 6.79 8.34
C HIS A 163 -24.74 7.79 8.57
N THR A 164 -24.96 8.24 9.82
CA THR A 164 -25.95 9.28 10.12
C THR A 164 -25.63 10.58 9.37
N VAL A 165 -24.37 11.03 9.42
CA VAL A 165 -23.93 12.24 8.70
C VAL A 165 -23.95 12.00 7.18
N GLY A 166 -23.49 10.84 6.71
CA GLY A 166 -23.48 10.48 5.30
C GLY A 166 -24.88 10.46 4.67
N ASN A 167 -25.84 9.80 5.32
CA ASN A 167 -27.22 9.71 4.85
C ASN A 167 -27.88 11.07 4.67
N LEU A 168 -27.64 12.01 5.60
CA LEU A 168 -28.19 13.36 5.48
C LEU A 168 -27.46 14.19 4.41
N HIS A 169 -26.17 13.95 4.23
CA HIS A 169 -25.39 14.58 3.16
C HIS A 169 -25.81 14.10 1.77
N ASP A 170 -26.25 12.85 1.62
CA ASP A 170 -26.80 12.36 0.35
C ASP A 170 -28.06 13.12 -0.07
N TRP A 171 -28.90 13.52 0.88
CA TRP A 171 -30.03 14.42 0.60
C TRP A 171 -29.54 15.80 0.18
N PHE A 172 -28.52 16.33 0.85
CA PHE A 172 -27.91 17.60 0.49
C PHE A 172 -27.35 17.60 -0.94
N ASP A 173 -26.59 16.57 -1.31
CA ASP A 173 -26.05 16.39 -2.67
C ASP A 173 -27.18 16.29 -3.71
N ARG A 174 -28.28 15.59 -3.39
CA ARG A 174 -29.46 15.56 -4.25
C ARG A 174 -30.08 16.94 -4.44
N TYR A 175 -30.15 17.77 -3.39
CA TYR A 175 -30.69 19.12 -3.53
C TYR A 175 -29.78 20.03 -4.35
N GLN A 176 -28.46 19.92 -4.17
CA GLN A 176 -27.48 20.64 -4.98
C GLN A 176 -27.58 20.26 -6.47
N ARG A 177 -27.75 18.96 -6.81
CA ARG A 177 -27.96 18.50 -8.19
C ARG A 177 -29.25 19.03 -8.81
N ASN A 178 -30.27 19.24 -7.99
CA ASN A 178 -31.63 19.59 -8.43
C ASN A 178 -32.01 21.04 -8.07
N ALA A 179 -31.04 21.94 -7.90
CA ALA A 179 -31.26 23.30 -7.39
C ALA A 179 -32.32 24.11 -8.16
N ALA A 180 -32.60 23.78 -9.42
CA ALA A 180 -33.64 24.43 -10.22
C ALA A 180 -35.09 24.07 -9.81
N VAL A 181 -35.30 22.88 -9.22
CA VAL A 181 -36.63 22.31 -8.94
C VAL A 181 -36.93 22.13 -7.46
N VAL A 182 -35.93 22.19 -6.58
CA VAL A 182 -36.16 22.13 -5.13
C VAL A 182 -36.90 23.41 -4.70
N ASN A 183 -37.92 23.25 -3.85
CA ASN A 183 -38.73 24.34 -3.33
C ASN A 183 -38.32 24.76 -1.91
N GLU A 184 -38.69 25.98 -1.53
CA GLU A 184 -38.43 26.58 -0.22
C GLU A 184 -38.81 25.65 0.94
N ARG A 185 -40.00 25.06 0.90
CA ARG A 185 -40.50 24.18 1.97
C ARG A 185 -39.56 22.99 2.19
N THR A 186 -39.08 22.38 1.12
CA THR A 186 -38.17 21.23 1.19
C THR A 186 -36.83 21.62 1.81
N LEU A 187 -36.27 22.77 1.41
CA LEU A 187 -35.00 23.26 1.97
C LEU A 187 -35.13 23.68 3.43
N ARG A 188 -36.27 24.27 3.80
CA ARG A 188 -36.56 24.63 5.19
C ARG A 188 -36.69 23.37 6.05
N ASP A 189 -37.51 22.41 5.62
CA ASP A 189 -37.73 21.17 6.37
C ASP A 189 -36.40 20.38 6.52
N TYR A 190 -35.52 20.43 5.50
CA TYR A 190 -34.16 19.90 5.60
C TYR A 190 -33.29 20.66 6.61
N ALA A 191 -33.26 21.99 6.56
CA ALA A 191 -32.46 22.81 7.47
C ALA A 191 -32.91 22.65 8.94
N ASP A 192 -34.23 22.58 9.18
CA ASP A 192 -34.79 22.26 10.49
C ASP A 192 -34.37 20.85 10.93
N THR A 193 -34.29 19.87 10.02
CA THR A 193 -33.84 18.50 10.33
C THR A 193 -32.37 18.44 10.75
N VAL A 194 -31.48 19.20 10.10
CA VAL A 194 -30.04 19.25 10.45
C VAL A 194 -29.83 19.72 11.90
N HIS A 195 -30.72 20.58 12.41
CA HIS A 195 -30.66 21.17 13.75
C HIS A 195 -31.72 20.62 14.72
N SER A 196 -32.57 19.69 14.30
CA SER A 196 -33.72 19.23 15.09
C SER A 196 -33.28 18.50 16.35
N THR A 197 -33.84 18.90 17.50
CA THR A 197 -33.58 18.26 18.80
C THR A 197 -34.29 16.91 18.99
N ASP A 198 -35.14 16.51 18.05
CA ASP A 198 -35.88 15.24 18.08
C ASP A 198 -34.96 14.09 17.61
N GLY A 199 -33.94 13.78 18.39
CA GLY A 199 -32.97 12.71 18.12
C GLY A 199 -31.51 13.17 18.17
N LEU A 200 -30.61 12.40 17.55
CA LEU A 200 -29.20 12.75 17.42
C LEU A 200 -29.01 13.79 16.30
N THR A 201 -28.68 15.02 16.68
CA THR A 201 -28.36 16.09 15.70
C THR A 201 -27.03 15.85 14.99
N ILE A 202 -26.82 16.49 13.83
CA ILE A 202 -25.51 16.48 13.16
C ILE A 202 -24.42 17.07 14.06
N GLY A 203 -24.71 18.17 14.77
CA GLY A 203 -23.78 18.76 15.73
C GLY A 203 -23.35 17.76 16.82
N GLN A 204 -24.30 17.06 17.44
CA GLN A 204 -23.99 16.02 18.44
C GLN A 204 -23.24 14.83 17.84
N ALA A 205 -23.54 14.43 16.60
CA ALA A 205 -22.82 13.38 15.90
C ALA A 205 -21.35 13.78 15.68
N LEU A 206 -21.09 15.00 15.20
CA LEU A 206 -19.73 15.51 15.00
C LEU A 206 -18.94 15.65 16.31
N ILE A 207 -19.59 16.12 17.38
CA ILE A 207 -19.00 16.17 18.72
C ILE A 207 -18.65 14.75 19.20
N SER A 208 -19.55 13.79 18.99
CA SER A 208 -19.33 12.40 19.41
C SER A 208 -18.20 11.73 18.62
N ILE A 209 -18.14 11.97 17.30
CA ILE A 209 -17.02 11.54 16.45
C ILE A 209 -15.71 12.14 16.95
N HIS A 210 -15.71 13.44 17.25
CA HIS A 210 -14.52 14.12 17.73
C HIS A 210 -14.07 13.61 19.10
N LYS A 211 -14.97 13.44 20.07
CA LYS A 211 -14.67 12.84 21.36
C LYS A 211 -14.13 11.41 21.25
N ALA A 212 -14.52 10.67 20.21
CA ALA A 212 -13.93 9.37 19.93
C ALA A 212 -12.49 9.48 19.43
N VAL A 213 -12.13 10.53 18.68
CA VAL A 213 -10.74 10.80 18.26
C VAL A 213 -9.92 11.45 19.36
N CYS A 214 -10.52 12.35 20.13
CA CYS A 214 -9.90 13.20 21.14
C CYS A 214 -10.75 13.18 22.41
N PRO A 215 -10.60 12.15 23.27
CA PRO A 215 -11.40 12.02 24.49
C PRO A 215 -11.09 13.09 25.54
N PHE A 216 -9.85 13.56 25.56
CA PHE A 216 -9.35 14.68 26.36
C PHE A 216 -9.02 15.81 25.38
N SER A 217 -9.87 16.83 25.34
CA SER A 217 -9.72 17.99 24.44
C SER A 217 -9.02 19.14 25.16
N MET A 218 -8.60 20.18 24.43
CA MET A 218 -8.00 21.38 25.04
C MET A 218 -8.85 22.03 26.15
N ASP A 219 -10.18 21.85 26.14
CA ASP A 219 -11.06 22.48 27.16
C ASP A 219 -10.97 21.77 28.51
N ASP A 220 -10.59 20.48 28.53
CA ASP A 220 -10.43 19.69 29.76
C ASP A 220 -9.08 19.99 30.45
N ALA A 221 -8.12 20.57 29.73
CA ALA A 221 -6.79 20.91 30.24
C ALA A 221 -6.78 22.21 31.07
N TYR A 222 -7.85 23.01 31.04
CA TYR A 222 -7.93 24.27 31.79
C TYR A 222 -8.44 24.10 33.23
N ASP A 223 -9.09 22.98 33.56
CA ASP A 223 -9.67 22.72 34.89
C ASP A 223 -8.75 21.87 35.82
N ASP A 224 -7.64 21.33 35.34
CA ASP A 224 -6.67 20.57 36.15
C ASP A 224 -5.35 21.32 36.32
N TYR A 225 -5.41 22.49 36.95
CA TYR A 225 -4.25 23.10 37.60
C TYR A 225 -3.96 22.36 38.92
N THR A 226 -3.51 21.11 38.82
CA THR A 226 -2.70 20.50 39.88
C THR A 226 -1.28 20.31 39.37
N GLU A 227 -0.36 20.95 40.09
CA GLU A 227 1.08 21.02 39.79
C GLU A 227 1.68 19.64 39.47
N SER A 228 1.95 19.37 38.19
CA SER A 228 2.99 18.40 37.82
C SER A 228 3.77 18.90 36.60
N GLU A 229 4.94 19.46 36.86
CA GLU A 229 5.87 20.06 35.89
C GLU A 229 6.56 19.05 34.95
N ASN A 230 5.93 17.93 34.58
CA ASN A 230 6.54 16.96 33.65
C ASN A 230 5.58 16.18 32.74
N ASN A 231 4.28 16.50 32.72
CA ASN A 231 3.35 15.90 31.76
C ASN A 231 2.95 16.95 30.74
N SER A 232 3.50 16.89 29.53
CA SER A 232 2.78 17.44 28.38
C SER A 232 1.39 16.78 28.39
N THR A 233 0.33 17.55 28.61
CA THR A 233 -1.05 17.08 28.46
C THR A 233 -1.18 16.61 27.02
N ASP A 234 -1.07 15.31 26.83
CA ASP A 234 -1.00 14.69 25.51
C ASP A 234 -2.43 14.68 24.95
N ILE A 235 -2.80 15.77 24.27
CA ILE A 235 -4.13 16.02 23.70
C ILE A 235 -4.50 14.81 22.81
N CYS A 236 -5.77 14.38 22.88
CA CYS A 236 -6.30 13.21 22.17
C CYS A 236 -5.76 11.82 22.59
N ARG A 237 -5.02 11.71 23.69
CA ARG A 237 -4.56 10.41 24.21
C ARG A 237 -5.72 9.44 24.45
N GLY A 238 -5.54 8.18 24.07
CA GLY A 238 -6.55 7.13 24.17
C GLY A 238 -7.65 7.22 23.11
N GLY A 239 -7.51 8.09 22.12
CA GLY A 239 -8.43 8.22 21.00
C GLY A 239 -8.50 6.99 20.09
N VAL A 240 -9.45 7.01 19.15
CA VAL A 240 -9.70 5.92 18.21
C VAL A 240 -8.51 5.63 17.28
N LEU A 241 -7.71 6.65 16.94
CA LEU A 241 -6.50 6.50 16.13
C LEU A 241 -5.39 5.75 16.88
N GLU A 242 -5.11 6.12 18.15
CA GLU A 242 -4.18 5.39 19.02
C GLU A 242 -4.70 3.98 19.35
N THR A 243 -6.02 3.82 19.48
CA THR A 243 -6.66 2.52 19.68
C THR A 243 -6.42 1.59 18.49
N LEU A 244 -6.58 2.10 17.26
CA LEU A 244 -6.30 1.34 16.04
C LEU A 244 -4.80 1.02 15.92
N GLN A 245 -3.93 1.99 16.17
CA GLN A 245 -2.48 1.78 16.23
C GLN A 245 -2.12 0.65 17.20
N THR A 246 -2.71 0.67 18.39
CA THR A 246 -2.49 -0.36 19.41
C THR A 246 -2.99 -1.73 18.95
N ALA A 247 -4.14 -1.78 18.26
CA ALA A 247 -4.65 -3.04 17.70
C ALA A 247 -3.73 -3.60 16.61
N LEU A 248 -3.21 -2.75 15.72
CA LEU A 248 -2.30 -3.14 14.64
C LEU A 248 -0.92 -3.56 15.18
N THR A 249 -0.34 -2.80 16.11
CA THR A 249 0.98 -3.11 16.70
C THR A 249 0.98 -4.37 17.58
N ARG A 250 -0.17 -4.75 18.14
CA ARG A 250 -0.32 -5.99 18.92
C ARG A 250 -0.81 -7.18 18.08
N ALA A 251 -1.17 -6.96 16.82
CA ALA A 251 -1.61 -8.02 15.96
C ALA A 251 -0.44 -8.97 15.65
N ASN A 252 -0.76 -10.23 15.37
CA ASN A 252 0.25 -11.20 14.99
C ASN A 252 0.72 -10.96 13.53
N ASP A 253 1.92 -11.43 13.21
CA ASP A 253 2.49 -11.27 11.88
C ASP A 253 1.60 -11.88 10.79
N SER A 254 0.93 -13.01 11.08
CA SER A 254 0.00 -13.67 10.15
C SER A 254 -1.17 -12.78 9.74
N PHE A 255 -1.60 -11.88 10.62
CA PHE A 255 -2.62 -10.90 10.32
C PHE A 255 -2.02 -9.74 9.53
N ILE A 256 -0.90 -9.17 10.01
CA ILE A 256 -0.27 -8.03 9.34
C ILE A 256 0.09 -8.33 7.87
N CYS A 257 0.63 -9.51 7.58
CA CYS A 257 1.00 -9.89 6.21
C CYS A 257 -0.19 -10.23 5.29
N SER A 258 -1.39 -10.40 5.86
CA SER A 258 -2.62 -10.61 5.09
C SER A 258 -3.28 -9.31 4.65
N LEU A 259 -2.88 -8.19 5.25
CA LEU A 259 -3.46 -6.89 4.95
C LEU A 259 -3.17 -6.50 3.47
N PRO A 260 -4.17 -5.96 2.76
CA PRO A 260 -3.98 -5.42 1.41
C PRO A 260 -3.21 -4.10 1.41
N LYS A 261 -3.08 -3.46 2.57
CA LYS A 261 -2.48 -2.14 2.78
C LYS A 261 -1.49 -2.15 3.94
N SER A 262 -0.53 -1.22 3.92
CA SER A 262 0.32 -0.95 5.08
C SER A 262 -0.51 -0.49 6.28
N THR A 263 -0.05 -0.81 7.50
CA THR A 263 -0.69 -0.34 8.75
C THR A 263 -0.80 1.19 8.80
N HIS A 264 0.22 1.87 8.27
CA HIS A 264 0.24 3.33 8.08
C HIS A 264 -0.93 3.82 7.22
N GLN A 265 -1.14 3.20 6.05
CA GLN A 265 -2.22 3.58 5.12
C GLN A 265 -3.60 3.36 5.76
N LEU A 266 -3.81 2.25 6.48
CA LEU A 266 -5.10 1.97 7.13
C LEU A 266 -5.49 3.06 8.14
N VAL A 267 -4.52 3.53 8.94
CA VAL A 267 -4.79 4.63 9.89
C VAL A 267 -5.00 5.96 9.17
N TYR A 268 -4.24 6.23 8.10
CA TYR A 268 -4.45 7.44 7.30
C TYR A 268 -5.82 7.44 6.62
N ASP A 269 -6.28 6.29 6.12
CA ASP A 269 -7.60 6.15 5.51
C ASP A 269 -8.71 6.39 6.57
N LEU A 270 -8.54 5.92 7.82
CA LEU A 270 -9.48 6.21 8.90
C LEU A 270 -9.53 7.72 9.19
N TYR A 271 -8.37 8.37 9.29
CA TYR A 271 -8.30 9.82 9.43
C TYR A 271 -9.01 10.53 8.28
N ALA A 272 -8.81 10.09 7.04
CA ALA A 272 -9.46 10.64 5.85
C ALA A 272 -10.98 10.48 5.90
N LEU A 273 -11.49 9.31 6.31
CA LEU A 273 -12.92 9.06 6.49
C LEU A 273 -13.52 10.00 7.54
N LEU A 274 -12.91 10.10 8.72
CA LEU A 274 -13.42 10.95 9.82
C LEU A 274 -13.41 12.44 9.46
N THR A 275 -12.39 12.86 8.71
CA THR A 275 -12.26 14.21 8.20
C THR A 275 -13.30 14.52 7.13
N LEU A 276 -13.53 13.59 6.19
CA LEU A 276 -14.57 13.70 5.18
C LEU A 276 -15.96 13.83 5.84
N THR A 277 -16.24 13.00 6.86
CA THR A 277 -17.49 13.08 7.62
C THR A 277 -17.66 14.43 8.31
N ASP A 278 -16.60 14.96 8.95
CA ASP A 278 -16.66 16.26 9.61
C ASP A 278 -16.91 17.41 8.61
N ALA A 279 -16.23 17.39 7.46
CA ALA A 279 -16.42 18.36 6.40
C ALA A 279 -17.86 18.33 5.83
N LYS A 280 -18.41 17.13 5.60
CA LYS A 280 -19.81 16.94 5.17
C LYS A 280 -20.77 17.53 6.21
N GLY A 281 -20.58 17.20 7.48
CA GLY A 281 -21.41 17.67 8.58
C GLY A 281 -21.38 19.19 8.73
N TYR A 282 -20.19 19.79 8.76
CA TYR A 282 -20.00 21.23 8.86
C TYR A 282 -20.63 21.98 7.67
N ALA A 283 -20.44 21.49 6.44
CA ALA A 283 -21.05 22.09 5.25
C ALA A 283 -22.59 22.09 5.33
N MET A 284 -23.21 20.97 5.73
CA MET A 284 -24.68 20.89 5.90
C MET A 284 -25.17 21.84 6.98
N MET A 285 -24.45 21.94 8.09
CA MET A 285 -24.76 22.83 9.20
C MET A 285 -24.74 24.30 8.74
N GLN A 286 -23.63 24.76 8.15
CA GLN A 286 -23.48 26.11 7.60
C GLN A 286 -24.58 26.46 6.59
N PHE A 287 -24.84 25.56 5.64
CA PHE A 287 -25.92 25.72 4.68
C PHE A 287 -27.29 25.90 5.36
N SER A 288 -27.57 25.09 6.38
CA SER A 288 -28.86 25.08 7.06
C SER A 288 -29.14 26.40 7.80
N TRP A 289 -28.16 26.95 8.52
CA TRP A 289 -28.32 28.27 9.15
C TRP A 289 -28.48 29.40 8.13
N MET A 290 -27.75 29.35 7.00
CA MET A 290 -27.90 30.33 5.93
C MET A 290 -29.32 30.30 5.33
N ILE A 291 -29.88 29.11 5.13
CA ILE A 291 -31.25 28.94 4.63
C ILE A 291 -32.30 29.39 5.65
N LEU A 292 -32.14 29.04 6.93
CA LEU A 292 -33.06 29.49 7.99
C LEU A 292 -33.06 31.01 8.12
N ARG A 293 -31.87 31.63 8.05
CA ARG A 293 -31.72 33.08 8.05
C ARG A 293 -32.40 33.73 6.85
N LEU A 294 -32.24 33.13 5.66
CA LEU A 294 -32.90 33.59 4.44
C LEU A 294 -34.43 33.56 4.56
N TYR A 295 -34.99 32.53 5.20
CA TYR A 295 -36.43 32.38 5.43
C TYR A 295 -36.95 33.11 6.68
N GLY A 296 -36.14 33.97 7.30
CA GLY A 296 -36.54 34.81 8.43
C GLY A 296 -36.66 34.07 9.77
N ARG A 297 -36.05 32.89 9.91
CA ARG A 297 -36.00 32.07 11.13
C ARG A 297 -34.71 32.33 11.92
N GLY A 298 -34.61 33.54 12.48
CA GLY A 298 -33.48 33.95 13.32
C GLY A 298 -32.26 34.45 12.51
N ASN A 299 -31.35 35.16 13.18
CA ASN A 299 -30.11 35.65 12.55
C ASN A 299 -29.02 34.57 12.53
N ASN A 300 -29.07 33.63 13.47
CA ASN A 300 -28.19 32.47 13.64
C ASN A 300 -26.68 32.76 13.55
N ALA A 301 -26.26 34.01 13.72
CA ALA A 301 -24.88 34.44 13.48
C ALA A 301 -23.91 33.87 14.52
N ASN A 302 -24.37 33.75 15.77
CA ASN A 302 -23.57 33.18 16.86
C ASN A 302 -23.39 31.68 16.65
N GLU A 303 -24.44 30.98 16.24
CA GLU A 303 -24.43 29.54 15.95
C GLU A 303 -23.50 29.21 14.79
N THR A 304 -23.54 30.02 13.73
CA THR A 304 -22.65 29.90 12.57
C THR A 304 -21.18 30.11 12.94
N GLU A 305 -20.88 31.13 13.75
CA GLU A 305 -19.52 31.42 14.21
C GLU A 305 -19.00 30.35 15.17
N GLN A 306 -19.83 29.91 16.13
CA GLN A 306 -19.46 28.82 17.03
C GLN A 306 -19.17 27.54 16.26
N ALA A 307 -20.00 27.19 15.27
CA ALA A 307 -19.77 26.01 14.44
C ALA A 307 -18.46 26.10 13.64
N ARG A 308 -18.03 27.31 13.24
CA ARG A 308 -16.74 27.57 12.58
C ARG A 308 -15.58 27.32 13.53
N VAL A 309 -15.61 27.92 14.72
CA VAL A 309 -14.59 27.73 15.76
C VAL A 309 -14.48 26.26 16.16
N ASP A 310 -15.61 25.58 16.37
CA ASP A 310 -15.61 24.16 16.71
C ASP A 310 -15.04 23.30 15.58
N PHE A 311 -15.34 23.63 14.32
CA PHE A 311 -14.82 22.90 13.16
C PHE A 311 -13.30 23.07 13.01
N GLU A 312 -12.80 24.28 13.20
CA GLU A 312 -11.38 24.61 13.15
C GLU A 312 -10.60 23.86 14.25
N LYS A 313 -11.14 23.85 15.48
CA LYS A 313 -10.60 23.06 16.60
C LYS A 313 -10.56 21.57 16.26
N ARG A 314 -11.68 20.99 15.81
CA ARG A 314 -11.77 19.57 15.44
C ARG A 314 -10.80 19.19 14.32
N MET A 315 -10.65 20.05 13.31
CA MET A 315 -9.73 19.87 12.20
C MET A 315 -8.29 19.76 12.69
N THR A 316 -7.86 20.71 13.51
CA THR A 316 -6.49 20.80 14.02
C THR A 316 -6.16 19.61 14.93
N GLU A 317 -6.97 19.38 15.96
CA GLU A 317 -6.73 18.30 16.94
C GLU A 317 -6.74 16.90 16.28
N LYS A 318 -7.67 16.64 15.33
CA LYS A 318 -7.68 15.36 14.59
C LYS A 318 -6.45 15.18 13.72
N ALA A 319 -5.99 16.23 13.04
CA ALA A 319 -4.81 16.16 12.20
C ALA A 319 -3.54 15.91 13.02
N GLU A 320 -3.40 16.58 14.18
CA GLU A 320 -2.27 16.40 15.10
C GLU A 320 -2.25 14.97 15.67
N ALA A 321 -3.41 14.48 16.14
CA ALA A 321 -3.56 13.11 16.62
C ALA A 321 -3.18 12.07 15.54
N ALA A 322 -3.63 12.28 14.30
CA ALA A 322 -3.28 11.42 13.18
C ALA A 322 -1.80 11.45 12.84
N GLN A 323 -1.18 12.64 12.74
CA GLN A 323 0.25 12.74 12.43
C GLN A 323 1.11 12.05 13.51
N LYS A 324 0.78 12.25 14.79
CA LYS A 324 1.46 11.61 15.90
C LYS A 324 1.43 10.08 15.76
N VAL A 325 0.25 9.51 15.55
CA VAL A 325 0.08 8.06 15.38
C VAL A 325 0.82 7.55 14.13
N LEU A 326 0.66 8.23 13.01
CA LEU A 326 1.28 7.85 11.73
C LEU A 326 2.80 7.90 11.78
N SER A 327 3.40 8.81 12.55
CA SER A 327 4.87 8.91 12.69
C SER A 327 5.52 7.67 13.33
N GLN A 328 4.71 6.82 14.00
CA GLN A 328 5.17 5.64 14.73
C GLN A 328 4.78 4.33 14.04
N LEU A 329 4.02 4.37 12.95
CA LEU A 329 3.53 3.18 12.25
C LEU A 329 4.46 2.79 11.10
N SER A 330 4.47 1.49 10.81
CA SER A 330 5.24 0.94 9.70
C SER A 330 4.53 1.17 8.37
N THR A 331 5.29 1.67 7.39
CA THR A 331 4.87 1.75 5.98
C THR A 331 5.14 0.45 5.21
N TRP A 332 5.80 -0.52 5.84
CA TRP A 332 6.20 -1.78 5.19
C TRP A 332 5.03 -2.74 4.97
N ILE A 333 5.03 -3.40 3.82
CA ILE A 333 4.11 -4.47 3.42
C ILE A 333 4.93 -5.67 2.97
N TRP A 334 4.55 -6.84 3.46
CA TRP A 334 5.08 -8.13 3.05
C TRP A 334 3.96 -9.17 2.99
N LYS A 335 4.21 -10.33 2.38
CA LYS A 335 3.18 -11.37 2.18
C LYS A 335 3.34 -12.56 3.11
N CYS A 336 2.21 -13.12 3.52
CA CYS A 336 2.15 -14.38 4.23
C CYS A 336 2.53 -15.54 3.30
N ASP A 337 2.98 -16.64 3.90
CA ASP A 337 3.14 -17.89 3.16
C ASP A 337 1.79 -18.37 2.64
N PRO A 338 1.69 -18.77 1.36
CA PRO A 338 0.50 -19.44 0.86
C PRO A 338 0.23 -20.75 1.62
N PRO A 339 -1.05 -21.16 1.76
CA PRO A 339 -1.41 -22.44 2.35
C PRO A 339 -0.66 -23.59 1.67
N THR A 340 -0.29 -24.63 2.43
CA THR A 340 0.55 -25.73 1.94
C THR A 340 0.02 -26.39 0.66
N ASN A 341 -1.31 -26.47 0.50
CA ASN A 341 -1.94 -27.05 -0.69
C ASN A 341 -1.80 -26.18 -1.95
N ASP A 342 -1.57 -24.88 -1.78
CA ASP A 342 -1.46 -23.89 -2.85
C ASP A 342 0.01 -23.57 -3.18
N GLN A 343 0.97 -24.18 -2.48
CA GLN A 343 2.40 -23.96 -2.71
C GLN A 343 2.87 -24.67 -3.98
N ILE A 344 3.00 -23.90 -5.06
CA ILE A 344 3.44 -24.34 -6.38
C ILE A 344 4.80 -23.72 -6.75
N GLU A 345 5.75 -24.55 -7.20
CA GLU A 345 7.09 -24.12 -7.63
C GLU A 345 7.00 -23.25 -8.92
N ASN A 346 7.66 -22.10 -8.91
CA ASN A 346 7.64 -21.03 -9.92
C ASN A 346 6.34 -20.21 -9.98
N GLU A 347 5.39 -20.45 -9.09
CA GLU A 347 4.20 -19.60 -8.91
C GLU A 347 4.22 -18.90 -7.54
N THR A 348 4.40 -19.69 -6.47
CA THR A 348 4.45 -19.20 -5.08
C THR A 348 5.87 -19.13 -4.51
N TYR A 349 6.74 -20.07 -4.92
CA TYR A 349 8.15 -20.06 -4.53
C TYR A 349 9.05 -20.55 -5.67
N ILE A 350 10.30 -20.13 -5.66
CA ILE A 350 11.36 -20.52 -6.59
C ILE A 350 12.46 -21.20 -5.78
N ARG A 351 13.05 -22.26 -6.34
CA ARG A 351 14.30 -22.85 -5.82
C ARG A 351 15.40 -22.82 -6.88
N PHE A 352 16.63 -22.69 -6.43
CA PHE A 352 17.80 -23.06 -7.21
C PHE A 352 17.95 -24.58 -7.19
N LYS A 353 17.83 -25.21 -8.36
CA LYS A 353 18.02 -26.66 -8.52
C LYS A 353 19.49 -26.95 -8.70
N GLU A 354 20.01 -27.94 -7.98
CA GLU A 354 21.37 -28.46 -8.16
C GLU A 354 22.47 -27.37 -8.11
N LEU A 355 22.31 -26.33 -7.28
CA LEU A 355 23.38 -25.36 -7.03
C LEU A 355 24.52 -26.05 -6.25
N LEU A 356 24.16 -26.62 -5.10
CA LEU A 356 24.99 -27.50 -4.29
C LEU A 356 24.18 -28.73 -3.91
N GLN A 357 24.79 -29.91 -3.93
CA GLN A 357 24.14 -31.15 -3.50
C GLN A 357 25.10 -32.08 -2.77
N GLY A 358 24.58 -32.80 -1.78
CA GLY A 358 25.24 -33.94 -1.18
C GLY A 358 25.60 -34.98 -2.23
N TYR A 359 26.85 -35.45 -2.20
CA TYR A 359 27.44 -36.34 -3.19
C TYR A 359 28.27 -37.42 -2.49
N VAL A 360 27.94 -38.68 -2.76
CA VAL A 360 28.65 -39.85 -2.25
C VAL A 360 29.69 -40.31 -3.27
N VAL A 361 30.94 -40.38 -2.84
CA VAL A 361 32.10 -40.70 -3.69
C VAL A 361 33.16 -41.42 -2.89
N ASN A 362 33.89 -42.35 -3.50
CA ASN A 362 34.95 -43.06 -2.80
C ASN A 362 36.26 -42.26 -2.83
N GLU A 363 37.07 -42.35 -1.76
CA GLU A 363 38.39 -41.69 -1.68
C GLU A 363 39.28 -41.99 -2.89
N VAL A 364 39.19 -43.21 -3.43
CA VAL A 364 39.96 -43.63 -4.62
C VAL A 364 39.66 -42.79 -5.86
N ASP A 365 38.45 -42.22 -5.96
CA ASP A 365 38.00 -41.45 -7.12
C ASP A 365 38.28 -39.94 -6.96
N LEU A 366 38.80 -39.51 -5.81
CA LEU A 366 39.05 -38.10 -5.46
C LEU A 366 40.50 -37.63 -5.71
N ASN A 367 41.39 -38.53 -6.12
CA ASN A 367 42.80 -38.23 -6.40
C ASN A 367 43.27 -38.89 -7.71
N GLN A 368 44.31 -38.31 -8.32
CA GLN A 368 44.81 -38.76 -9.63
C GLN A 368 45.49 -40.13 -9.56
N ASP A 369 46.11 -40.46 -8.43
CA ASP A 369 46.85 -41.71 -8.23
C ASP A 369 45.92 -42.92 -8.02
N ASN A 370 44.61 -42.67 -7.92
CA ASN A 370 43.61 -43.66 -7.53
C ASN A 370 44.03 -44.39 -6.24
N THR A 371 44.36 -43.67 -5.18
CA THR A 371 44.79 -44.25 -3.88
C THR A 371 43.82 -43.89 -2.75
N CYS A 372 43.95 -44.55 -1.60
CA CYS A 372 43.13 -44.28 -0.40
C CYS A 372 44.03 -43.92 0.80
N LYS A 373 45.13 -43.22 0.51
CA LYS A 373 46.13 -42.86 1.54
C LYS A 373 45.61 -41.81 2.52
N GLU A 374 44.74 -40.94 2.04
CA GLU A 374 44.12 -39.86 2.79
C GLU A 374 42.76 -40.28 3.33
N SER A 375 42.27 -39.57 4.36
CA SER A 375 40.89 -39.71 4.83
C SER A 375 39.96 -38.78 4.07
N CYS A 376 38.65 -39.07 4.07
CA CYS A 376 37.62 -38.19 3.52
C CYS A 376 37.77 -36.70 3.92
N SER A 377 38.15 -36.42 5.17
CA SER A 377 38.29 -35.04 5.67
C SER A 377 39.43 -34.24 5.05
N ALA A 378 40.42 -34.91 4.44
CA ALA A 378 41.51 -34.24 3.73
C ALA A 378 41.04 -33.57 2.43
N TYR A 379 39.90 -33.99 1.88
CA TYR A 379 39.35 -33.48 0.62
C TYR A 379 38.40 -32.30 0.88
N THR A 380 38.97 -31.14 1.24
CA THR A 380 38.21 -29.89 1.45
C THR A 380 37.79 -29.23 0.14
N ASN A 381 38.60 -29.35 -0.91
CA ASN A 381 38.32 -28.90 -2.27
C ASN A 381 39.05 -29.83 -3.26
N THR A 382 38.31 -30.55 -4.10
CA THR A 382 38.85 -31.46 -5.11
C THR A 382 37.89 -31.59 -6.30
N GLN A 383 38.16 -32.52 -7.21
CA GLN A 383 37.29 -32.89 -8.32
C GLN A 383 37.29 -34.40 -8.46
N GLU A 384 36.23 -34.96 -9.03
CA GLU A 384 36.18 -36.36 -9.39
C GLU A 384 37.24 -36.65 -10.49
N LYS A 385 38.22 -37.51 -10.19
CA LYS A 385 39.33 -37.84 -11.10
C LYS A 385 39.11 -39.14 -11.87
N GLY A 386 38.19 -39.99 -11.40
CA GLY A 386 38.00 -41.31 -11.96
C GLY A 386 36.68 -41.94 -11.59
N CYS A 387 36.50 -43.17 -12.06
CA CYS A 387 35.47 -44.09 -11.59
C CYS A 387 36.08 -45.48 -11.54
N PHE A 388 36.82 -45.74 -10.46
CA PHE A 388 37.61 -46.94 -10.25
C PHE A 388 36.71 -48.18 -10.32
N ASP A 389 37.13 -49.18 -11.10
CA ASP A 389 36.43 -50.45 -11.33
C ASP A 389 34.94 -50.36 -11.67
N LYS A 390 34.47 -49.21 -12.19
CA LYS A 390 33.04 -48.97 -12.47
C LYS A 390 32.15 -49.32 -11.27
N LYS A 391 32.60 -48.97 -10.06
CA LYS A 391 31.86 -49.16 -8.79
C LYS A 391 30.65 -48.21 -8.72
N PHE A 392 30.30 -47.72 -7.53
CA PHE A 392 29.13 -46.88 -7.31
C PHE A 392 29.01 -45.65 -8.24
N CYS A 393 30.14 -45.05 -8.63
CA CYS A 393 30.22 -43.95 -9.59
C CYS A 393 29.66 -44.27 -10.99
N ALA A 394 29.59 -45.55 -11.39
CA ALA A 394 28.99 -45.97 -12.65
C ALA A 394 27.46 -46.10 -12.57
N SER A 395 26.93 -46.27 -11.36
CA SER A 395 25.49 -46.45 -11.11
C SER A 395 24.78 -45.20 -10.60
N SER A 396 25.53 -44.15 -10.27
CA SER A 396 24.99 -42.89 -9.76
C SER A 396 25.41 -41.73 -10.66
N ARG A 397 24.64 -40.64 -10.64
CA ARG A 397 25.03 -39.41 -11.34
C ARG A 397 26.34 -38.90 -10.77
N ARG A 398 27.33 -38.75 -11.64
CA ARG A 398 28.69 -38.30 -11.30
C ARG A 398 28.78 -36.79 -11.07
N CYS A 399 29.90 -36.32 -10.50
CA CYS A 399 30.23 -34.90 -10.33
C CYS A 399 31.38 -34.47 -11.28
N SER A 400 31.39 -35.01 -12.51
CA SER A 400 32.59 -35.04 -13.34
C SER A 400 33.04 -33.70 -13.93
N SER A 401 32.13 -32.74 -14.07
CA SER A 401 32.42 -31.38 -14.57
C SER A 401 32.34 -30.33 -13.46
N GLY A 402 32.31 -30.75 -12.19
CA GLY A 402 32.13 -29.90 -11.03
C GLY A 402 33.31 -29.93 -10.07
N ARG A 403 33.21 -29.12 -9.03
CA ARG A 403 34.10 -29.17 -7.86
C ARG A 403 33.41 -29.88 -6.70
N ILE A 404 34.20 -30.55 -5.88
CA ILE A 404 33.76 -31.31 -4.72
C ILE A 404 34.34 -30.64 -3.48
N TYR A 405 33.50 -30.28 -2.53
CA TYR A 405 33.86 -29.56 -1.32
C TYR A 405 33.48 -30.33 -0.05
N ASN A 406 34.22 -30.05 1.03
CA ASN A 406 33.93 -30.46 2.41
C ASN A 406 33.51 -31.93 2.53
N CYS A 407 34.36 -32.84 2.07
CA CYS A 407 34.15 -34.26 2.25
C CYS A 407 34.30 -34.68 3.72
N GLY A 408 33.44 -35.61 4.15
CA GLY A 408 33.49 -36.20 5.48
C GLY A 408 33.19 -37.70 5.44
N PHE A 409 33.79 -38.44 6.37
CA PHE A 409 33.48 -39.84 6.59
C PHE A 409 32.33 -39.97 7.59
N ILE A 410 31.36 -40.84 7.29
CA ILE A 410 30.24 -41.14 8.20
C ILE A 410 30.38 -42.56 8.71
N GLU A 411 30.19 -43.56 7.83
CA GLU A 411 30.45 -44.97 8.10
C GLU A 411 30.83 -45.71 6.80
N ALA A 412 31.46 -46.88 6.95
CA ALA A 412 32.08 -47.62 5.87
C ALA A 412 31.10 -48.30 4.89
N ASP A 413 30.07 -48.97 5.42
CA ASP A 413 29.15 -49.80 4.62
C ASP A 413 27.75 -49.19 4.62
N SER A 414 27.16 -49.00 3.44
CA SER A 414 25.84 -48.38 3.30
C SER A 414 24.99 -48.96 2.16
N ASN A 415 23.68 -48.84 2.32
CA ASN A 415 22.69 -49.04 1.26
C ASN A 415 22.13 -47.66 0.88
N ILE A 416 22.27 -47.30 -0.40
CA ILE A 416 21.89 -45.98 -0.92
C ILE A 416 20.69 -46.12 -1.85
N CYS A 417 19.64 -45.32 -1.61
CA CYS A 417 18.58 -45.15 -2.59
C CYS A 417 18.94 -44.00 -3.55
N VAL A 418 19.40 -44.36 -4.75
CA VAL A 418 19.79 -43.41 -5.80
C VAL A 418 18.55 -42.89 -6.52
N ASN A 419 18.47 -41.59 -6.71
CA ASN A 419 17.45 -40.93 -7.50
C ASN A 419 18.10 -40.35 -8.78
N ASN A 420 17.53 -40.68 -9.94
CA ASN A 420 18.01 -40.19 -11.24
C ASN A 420 17.15 -39.04 -11.79
N SER A 421 16.19 -38.55 -11.01
CA SER A 421 15.37 -37.40 -11.38
C SER A 421 16.16 -36.10 -11.26
N PRO A 422 15.99 -35.12 -12.17
CA PRO A 422 16.59 -33.79 -12.02
C PRO A 422 16.26 -33.18 -10.65
N GLY A 423 17.25 -32.58 -10.01
CA GLY A 423 17.12 -31.92 -8.71
C GLY A 423 17.41 -32.80 -7.48
N ARG A 424 17.67 -34.11 -7.63
CA ARG A 424 18.00 -35.01 -6.50
C ARG A 424 18.88 -36.18 -6.93
N ARG A 425 19.91 -36.51 -6.15
CA ARG A 425 20.82 -37.65 -6.32
C ARG A 425 20.45 -38.83 -5.42
N TYR A 426 19.97 -38.56 -4.20
CA TYR A 426 19.63 -39.60 -3.22
C TYR A 426 18.34 -39.29 -2.47
N ASP A 427 17.54 -40.31 -2.17
CA ASP A 427 16.35 -40.16 -1.30
C ASP A 427 16.71 -40.39 0.17
N TRP A 428 17.51 -41.44 0.44
CA TRP A 428 17.99 -41.81 1.77
C TRP A 428 19.24 -42.68 1.67
N ILE A 429 20.00 -42.75 2.77
CA ILE A 429 21.15 -43.64 2.95
C ILE A 429 21.01 -44.37 4.28
N GLN A 430 21.14 -45.70 4.26
CA GLN A 430 21.13 -46.53 5.46
C GLN A 430 22.49 -47.20 5.65
N TYR A 431 23.13 -46.92 6.78
CA TYR A 431 24.40 -47.54 7.16
C TYR A 431 24.19 -48.88 7.84
N LYS A 432 25.24 -49.71 7.85
CA LYS A 432 25.24 -51.05 8.46
C LYS A 432 24.98 -51.02 9.97
N SER A 433 25.32 -49.95 10.68
CA SER A 433 24.97 -49.73 12.08
C SER A 433 23.46 -49.66 12.34
N GLY A 434 22.66 -49.47 11.30
CA GLY A 434 21.24 -49.17 11.38
C GLY A 434 20.93 -47.67 11.29
N LYS A 435 21.94 -46.79 11.35
CA LYS A 435 21.77 -45.34 11.15
C LYS A 435 21.20 -45.05 9.77
N VAL A 436 20.17 -44.20 9.72
CA VAL A 436 19.55 -43.76 8.47
C VAL A 436 19.64 -42.24 8.40
N ILE A 437 20.02 -41.72 7.23
CA ILE A 437 19.92 -40.31 6.89
C ILE A 437 18.97 -40.14 5.70
N GLY A 438 18.21 -39.05 5.69
CA GLY A 438 17.08 -38.85 4.79
C GLY A 438 15.81 -39.57 5.26
N GLN A 439 14.75 -39.45 4.47
CA GLN A 439 13.45 -40.05 4.76
C GLN A 439 13.37 -41.44 4.10
N LYS A 440 13.48 -42.50 4.90
CA LYS A 440 13.42 -43.87 4.39
C LYS A 440 12.02 -44.22 3.90
N SER A 441 11.87 -44.24 2.59
CA SER A 441 10.71 -44.80 1.90
C SER A 441 11.13 -45.99 1.02
N GLU A 442 10.16 -46.64 0.39
CA GLU A 442 10.49 -47.51 -0.75
C GLU A 442 11.28 -46.73 -1.80
N CYS A 443 12.33 -47.35 -2.34
CA CYS A 443 13.21 -46.69 -3.29
C CYS A 443 12.55 -46.65 -4.67
N LYS A 444 12.13 -45.45 -5.10
CA LYS A 444 11.31 -45.23 -6.30
C LYS A 444 12.11 -45.19 -7.62
N ALA A 445 13.40 -45.55 -7.59
CA ALA A 445 14.26 -45.50 -8.77
C ALA A 445 13.75 -46.46 -9.87
N PRO A 446 14.01 -46.21 -11.17
CA PRO A 446 13.56 -47.07 -12.28
C PRO A 446 13.97 -48.55 -12.17
N SER A 447 14.97 -48.86 -11.34
CA SER A 447 15.45 -50.22 -11.07
C SER A 447 14.93 -50.82 -9.75
N ASN A 448 14.20 -50.07 -8.90
CA ASN A 448 13.81 -50.43 -7.52
C ASN A 448 14.96 -51.04 -6.68
N LYS A 449 16.22 -50.75 -7.03
CA LYS A 449 17.39 -51.37 -6.40
C LYS A 449 18.12 -50.34 -5.56
N ASN A 450 18.19 -50.62 -4.27
CA ASN A 450 19.14 -49.98 -3.38
C ASN A 450 20.55 -50.42 -3.80
N HIS A 451 21.48 -49.47 -3.86
CA HIS A 451 22.87 -49.76 -4.16
C HIS A 451 23.59 -50.08 -2.85
N LYS A 452 24.07 -51.31 -2.71
CA LYS A 452 24.97 -51.68 -1.62
C LYS A 452 26.38 -51.21 -1.95
N VAL A 453 26.94 -50.44 -1.03
CA VAL A 453 28.19 -49.73 -1.18
C VAL A 453 29.03 -50.05 0.06
N ASP A 454 29.95 -51.00 -0.09
CA ASP A 454 30.83 -51.47 0.97
C ASP A 454 32.22 -50.83 0.80
N SER A 455 32.85 -50.43 1.90
CA SER A 455 34.25 -50.01 1.86
C SER A 455 35.18 -51.23 1.75
N TRP A 456 36.40 -51.04 1.27
CA TRP A 456 37.31 -52.16 1.03
C TRP A 456 38.77 -51.82 1.29
N TRP A 457 39.58 -52.84 1.53
CA TRP A 457 41.02 -52.70 1.66
C TRP A 457 41.71 -52.73 0.30
N ARG A 458 42.62 -51.80 0.09
CA ARG A 458 43.58 -51.79 -1.01
C ARG A 458 44.99 -51.76 -0.44
N PHE A 459 45.62 -52.92 -0.43
CA PHE A 459 46.91 -53.14 0.24
C PHE A 459 46.83 -52.74 1.73
N LEU A 460 47.52 -51.67 2.15
CA LEU A 460 47.54 -51.19 3.53
C LEU A 460 46.52 -50.08 3.82
N TYR A 461 45.74 -49.64 2.82
CA TYR A 461 44.84 -48.51 2.94
C TYR A 461 43.37 -48.95 2.82
N HIS A 462 42.50 -48.37 3.65
CA HIS A 462 41.06 -48.65 3.62
C HIS A 462 40.34 -47.58 2.81
N CYS A 463 39.78 -47.97 1.67
CA CYS A 463 39.06 -47.09 0.77
C CYS A 463 37.63 -46.88 1.25
N SER A 464 37.37 -45.70 1.79
CA SER A 464 36.08 -45.35 2.38
C SER A 464 35.22 -44.51 1.44
N TYR A 465 33.90 -44.58 1.61
CA TYR A 465 32.98 -43.66 0.93
C TYR A 465 32.79 -42.38 1.74
N CYS A 466 33.01 -41.26 1.07
CA CYS A 466 32.87 -39.91 1.60
C CYS A 466 31.51 -39.34 1.24
N MET A 467 30.95 -38.56 2.18
CA MET A 467 29.87 -37.64 1.90
C MET A 467 30.45 -36.25 1.69
N CYS A 468 30.25 -35.69 0.50
CA CYS A 468 30.79 -34.39 0.10
C CYS A 468 29.69 -33.49 -0.46
N LEU A 469 30.04 -32.26 -0.84
CA LEU A 469 29.20 -31.34 -1.60
C LEU A 469 29.69 -31.24 -3.04
N CYS A 470 28.80 -31.45 -4.01
CA CYS A 470 29.09 -31.28 -5.43
C CYS A 470 28.53 -29.93 -5.92
N ASP A 471 29.42 -29.09 -6.42
CA ASP A 471 29.10 -27.87 -7.18
C ASP A 471 29.38 -28.12 -8.65
N GLN A 472 28.34 -28.44 -9.43
CA GLN A 472 28.46 -28.80 -10.83
C GLN A 472 27.54 -27.97 -11.73
N PRO A 473 28.08 -27.16 -12.66
CA PRO A 473 27.28 -26.48 -13.66
C PRO A 473 26.69 -27.48 -14.66
N GLY A 474 25.51 -27.19 -15.20
CA GLY A 474 24.86 -28.08 -16.17
C GLY A 474 23.49 -27.60 -16.64
N LEU A 475 22.81 -28.44 -17.43
CA LEU A 475 21.47 -28.14 -17.95
C LEU A 475 20.39 -28.14 -16.85
N HIS A 476 20.61 -28.91 -15.78
CA HIS A 476 19.68 -29.06 -14.66
C HIS A 476 20.06 -28.23 -13.43
N SER A 477 21.17 -27.47 -13.51
CA SER A 477 21.59 -26.57 -12.44
C SER A 477 21.07 -25.15 -12.71
N ASP A 478 20.15 -24.70 -11.87
CA ASP A 478 19.69 -23.30 -11.83
C ASP A 478 20.61 -22.56 -10.85
N ARG A 479 21.37 -21.60 -11.35
CA ARG A 479 22.38 -20.88 -10.57
C ARG A 479 22.62 -19.44 -11.04
N TYR A 480 21.68 -18.88 -11.79
CA TYR A 480 21.87 -17.59 -12.44
C TYR A 480 20.90 -16.57 -11.88
N VAL A 481 21.39 -15.35 -11.64
CA VAL A 481 20.59 -14.22 -11.16
C VAL A 481 20.82 -13.04 -12.08
N SER A 482 19.76 -12.45 -12.61
CA SER A 482 19.85 -11.29 -13.50
C SER A 482 20.36 -10.06 -12.76
N LEU A 483 21.31 -9.37 -13.38
CA LEU A 483 21.84 -8.06 -12.97
C LEU A 483 21.21 -6.91 -13.78
N GLN A 484 20.32 -7.22 -14.73
CA GLN A 484 19.59 -6.20 -15.48
C GLN A 484 18.63 -5.40 -14.60
N SER A 485 18.58 -4.09 -14.85
CA SER A 485 17.63 -3.20 -14.19
C SER A 485 16.21 -3.39 -14.69
N ALA A 486 15.27 -3.50 -13.76
CA ALA A 486 13.84 -3.37 -14.01
C ALA A 486 13.45 -1.91 -13.73
N MET A 487 12.95 -1.20 -14.75
CA MET A 487 12.73 0.26 -14.70
C MET A 487 11.29 0.59 -15.10
N ALA A 488 10.63 1.46 -14.32
CA ALA A 488 9.34 2.02 -14.70
C ALA A 488 9.52 3.07 -15.81
N SER A 489 8.47 3.29 -16.62
CA SER A 489 8.48 4.32 -17.66
C SER A 489 8.30 5.73 -17.08
N THR A 490 9.37 6.28 -16.50
CA THR A 490 9.38 7.63 -15.91
C THR A 490 9.11 8.72 -16.96
N SER A 491 9.48 8.51 -18.23
CA SER A 491 9.11 9.39 -19.35
C SER A 491 7.61 9.51 -19.58
N SER A 492 6.82 8.55 -19.08
CA SER A 492 5.36 8.56 -19.10
C SER A 492 4.78 8.82 -17.71
N ASN A 493 5.54 9.47 -16.83
CA ASN A 493 5.20 9.76 -15.42
C ASN A 493 4.80 8.51 -14.62
N ARG A 494 5.45 7.37 -14.87
CA ARG A 494 5.17 6.10 -14.17
C ARG A 494 6.23 5.78 -13.12
N LEU A 495 5.78 5.15 -12.03
CA LEU A 495 6.62 4.67 -10.93
C LEU A 495 6.34 3.20 -10.62
N VAL A 496 7.18 2.59 -9.77
CA VAL A 496 7.00 1.21 -9.32
C VAL A 496 5.88 1.15 -8.28
N THR A 497 4.92 0.25 -8.48
CA THR A 497 3.76 0.03 -7.59
C THR A 497 3.75 -1.35 -6.94
N GLY A 498 4.61 -2.26 -7.39
CA GLY A 498 4.66 -3.63 -6.94
C GLY A 498 5.92 -4.36 -7.40
N VAL A 499 6.27 -5.43 -6.68
CA VAL A 499 7.48 -6.22 -6.96
C VAL A 499 7.26 -7.71 -6.75
N ARG A 500 7.99 -8.54 -7.49
CA ARG A 500 8.06 -10.00 -7.29
C ARG A 500 9.33 -10.60 -7.87
N PHE A 501 9.65 -11.81 -7.45
CA PHE A 501 10.66 -12.63 -8.13
C PHE A 501 10.02 -13.55 -9.18
N VAL A 502 10.68 -13.70 -10.32
CA VAL A 502 10.31 -14.67 -11.37
C VAL A 502 11.54 -15.44 -11.84
N LYS A 503 11.35 -16.70 -12.24
CA LYS A 503 12.41 -17.50 -12.86
C LYS A 503 12.09 -17.77 -14.32
N ILE A 504 12.88 -17.18 -15.23
CA ILE A 504 12.72 -17.32 -16.68
C ILE A 504 14.03 -17.90 -17.22
N ASN A 505 13.96 -18.94 -18.06
CA ASN A 505 15.14 -19.57 -18.67
C ASN A 505 16.25 -19.97 -17.67
N ARG A 506 15.85 -20.37 -16.44
CA ARG A 506 16.73 -20.74 -15.31
C ARG A 506 17.48 -19.57 -14.65
N ILE A 507 17.09 -18.34 -14.97
CA ILE A 507 17.64 -17.11 -14.39
C ILE A 507 16.57 -16.51 -13.47
N LEU A 508 16.97 -16.18 -12.25
CA LEU A 508 16.14 -15.42 -11.32
C LEU A 508 16.14 -13.94 -11.73
N HIS A 509 14.97 -13.33 -11.80
CA HIS A 509 14.81 -11.91 -12.10
C HIS A 509 13.94 -11.23 -11.05
N ILE A 510 14.23 -9.95 -10.82
CA ILE A 510 13.27 -9.01 -10.23
C ILE A 510 12.31 -8.59 -11.34
N GLN A 511 11.01 -8.68 -11.07
CA GLN A 511 9.96 -8.14 -11.93
C GLN A 511 9.19 -7.07 -11.15
N ILE A 512 8.87 -5.98 -11.83
CA ILE A 512 8.18 -4.83 -11.25
C ILE A 512 6.80 -4.64 -11.91
N GLN A 513 5.89 -4.09 -11.11
CA GLN A 513 4.64 -3.51 -11.56
C GLN A 513 4.83 -1.99 -11.61
N GLU A 514 4.31 -1.35 -12.65
CA GLU A 514 4.31 0.11 -12.79
C GLU A 514 2.89 0.66 -12.88
N GLY A 515 2.73 1.95 -12.57
CA GLY A 515 1.52 2.72 -12.80
C GLY A 515 1.84 4.21 -12.90
N GLU A 516 0.97 4.97 -13.57
CA GLU A 516 1.07 6.43 -13.68
C GLU A 516 0.86 7.08 -12.31
N ALA A 517 1.83 7.91 -11.92
CA ALA A 517 1.77 8.69 -10.70
C ALA A 517 0.74 9.81 -10.83
N LEU A 518 -0.13 9.91 -9.83
CA LEU A 518 -1.09 10.99 -9.66
C LEU A 518 -0.74 11.78 -8.38
N PRO A 519 -1.21 13.02 -8.25
CA PRO A 519 -1.09 13.81 -7.03
C PRO A 519 -1.24 13.04 -5.72
N ARG A 520 -0.47 13.44 -4.70
CA ARG A 520 -0.70 13.12 -3.28
C ARG A 520 -0.68 11.61 -2.97
N GLY A 521 0.24 10.88 -3.57
CA GLY A 521 0.44 9.45 -3.31
C GLY A 521 -0.47 8.51 -4.10
N SER A 522 -1.34 9.06 -4.95
CA SER A 522 -2.27 8.26 -5.74
C SER A 522 -1.61 7.72 -7.01
N VAL A 523 -2.19 6.64 -7.54
CA VAL A 523 -1.78 6.01 -8.80
C VAL A 523 -3.03 5.81 -9.66
N ASN A 524 -2.87 5.97 -10.97
CA ASN A 524 -3.95 5.66 -11.90
C ASN A 524 -4.09 4.14 -12.07
N GLU A 525 -5.02 3.52 -11.33
CA GLU A 525 -5.26 2.06 -11.34
C GLU A 525 -5.47 1.47 -12.75
N SER A 526 -6.03 2.25 -13.70
CA SER A 526 -6.25 1.78 -15.07
C SER A 526 -4.96 1.56 -15.87
N THR A 527 -3.84 2.13 -15.39
CA THR A 527 -2.53 2.04 -16.04
C THR A 527 -1.61 0.99 -15.41
N VAL A 528 -2.05 0.40 -14.28
CA VAL A 528 -1.24 -0.50 -13.47
C VAL A 528 -1.01 -1.82 -14.21
N GLN A 529 0.26 -2.16 -14.43
CA GLN A 529 0.64 -3.35 -15.20
C GLN A 529 1.98 -3.94 -14.75
N TRP A 530 2.13 -5.26 -14.88
CA TRP A 530 3.42 -5.93 -14.69
C TRP A 530 4.26 -5.81 -15.96
N LEU A 531 5.49 -5.32 -15.82
CA LEU A 531 6.40 -5.20 -16.96
C LEU A 531 7.00 -6.56 -17.33
N PRO A 532 7.03 -6.94 -18.62
CA PRO A 532 7.68 -8.18 -19.04
C PRO A 532 9.20 -8.09 -18.79
N THR A 533 9.79 -9.18 -18.32
CA THR A 533 11.23 -9.25 -18.14
C THR A 533 11.90 -9.74 -19.42
N PRO A 534 12.87 -8.99 -20.00
CA PRO A 534 13.59 -9.43 -21.19
C PRO A 534 14.28 -10.78 -20.95
N PRO A 535 14.09 -11.78 -21.82
CA PRO A 535 14.69 -13.09 -21.62
C PRO A 535 16.21 -13.02 -21.84
N LEU A 536 16.97 -13.33 -20.80
CA LEU A 536 18.40 -13.61 -20.89
C LEU A 536 18.62 -15.06 -21.32
N THR A 537 19.67 -15.30 -22.09
CA THR A 537 20.06 -16.65 -22.52
C THR A 537 21.42 -17.00 -21.94
N VAL A 538 21.49 -18.11 -21.20
CA VAL A 538 22.75 -18.67 -20.70
C VAL A 538 23.51 -19.28 -21.88
N LEU A 539 24.62 -18.67 -22.30
CA LEU A 539 25.43 -19.16 -23.40
C LEU A 539 26.07 -20.51 -23.04
N LYS A 540 25.87 -21.54 -23.86
CA LYS A 540 26.50 -22.85 -23.69
C LYS A 540 27.97 -22.79 -24.12
N GLY A 541 28.88 -23.24 -23.26
CA GLY A 541 30.26 -23.59 -23.66
C GLY A 541 31.28 -22.46 -23.72
N LYS A 542 30.94 -21.23 -23.30
CA LYS A 542 31.99 -20.32 -22.83
C LYS A 542 32.27 -20.70 -21.37
N GLU A 543 33.53 -21.03 -21.08
CA GLU A 543 34.03 -20.87 -19.71
C GLU A 543 33.53 -19.52 -19.20
N GLU A 544 33.11 -19.48 -17.95
CA GLU A 544 32.78 -18.25 -17.24
C GLU A 544 34.03 -17.38 -17.24
N SER A 545 34.28 -16.70 -18.36
CA SER A 545 35.32 -15.70 -18.50
C SER A 545 34.87 -14.58 -17.59
N VAL A 546 35.44 -14.57 -16.37
CA VAL A 546 35.93 -13.51 -15.47
C VAL A 546 35.48 -12.05 -15.67
N GLU A 547 34.76 -11.69 -16.72
CA GLU A 547 34.06 -10.42 -16.85
C GLU A 547 32.59 -10.62 -16.47
N ASP A 548 32.16 -9.94 -15.40
CA ASP A 548 30.77 -9.76 -14.96
C ASP A 548 29.88 -9.02 -16.02
N GLY A 549 30.09 -9.26 -17.32
CA GLY A 549 29.55 -8.49 -18.45
C GLY A 549 28.36 -9.12 -19.21
N LEU A 550 27.81 -10.26 -18.78
CA LEU A 550 26.66 -10.91 -19.45
C LEU A 550 25.28 -10.54 -18.87
N GLY A 551 25.22 -9.57 -17.95
CA GLY A 551 23.96 -9.11 -17.36
C GLY A 551 23.32 -10.10 -16.38
N TYR A 552 24.04 -11.15 -15.96
CA TYR A 552 23.65 -12.07 -14.88
C TYR A 552 24.88 -12.48 -14.05
N ALA A 553 24.67 -12.76 -12.77
CA ALA A 553 25.63 -13.38 -11.86
C ALA A 553 25.42 -14.90 -11.83
N THR A 554 26.52 -15.64 -11.68
CA THR A 554 26.49 -17.10 -11.47
C THR A 554 26.83 -17.43 -10.03
N LEU A 555 25.95 -18.17 -9.36
CA LEU A 555 26.16 -18.67 -8.01
C LEU A 555 27.10 -19.87 -8.01
N ARG A 556 28.00 -19.90 -7.03
CA ARG A 556 29.01 -20.96 -6.83
C ARG A 556 29.19 -21.25 -5.34
N TYR A 557 29.94 -22.30 -5.01
CA TYR A 557 30.28 -22.59 -3.62
C TYR A 557 30.84 -21.38 -2.86
N GLU A 558 31.68 -20.52 -3.43
CA GLU A 558 32.23 -19.35 -2.71
C GLU A 558 31.43 -18.05 -2.92
N GLU A 559 30.52 -18.04 -3.90
CA GLU A 559 29.76 -16.86 -4.35
C GLU A 559 28.26 -17.17 -4.33
N ARG A 560 27.67 -17.23 -3.13
CA ARG A 560 26.28 -17.64 -2.92
C ARG A 560 25.57 -16.93 -1.78
N ALA A 561 26.11 -15.80 -1.35
CA ALA A 561 25.47 -14.97 -0.35
C ALA A 561 24.47 -14.00 -1.00
N ILE A 562 23.41 -13.68 -0.29
CA ILE A 562 22.51 -12.57 -0.61
C ILE A 562 22.37 -11.68 0.63
N ASP A 563 22.52 -10.38 0.41
CA ASP A 563 22.40 -9.34 1.42
C ASP A 563 20.93 -9.07 1.72
N LEU A 564 20.61 -8.90 3.00
CA LEU A 564 19.28 -8.64 3.52
C LEU A 564 19.25 -7.20 4.03
N ASP A 565 18.59 -6.31 3.28
CA ASP A 565 18.56 -4.88 3.54
C ASP A 565 17.21 -4.27 3.19
N ASP A 566 16.88 -3.20 3.90
CA ASP A 566 15.80 -2.29 3.57
C ASP A 566 16.37 -0.99 3.03
N LEU A 567 16.00 -0.64 1.80
CA LEU A 567 16.42 0.60 1.16
C LEU A 567 15.23 1.55 1.10
N VAL A 568 15.33 2.65 1.84
CA VAL A 568 14.29 3.69 1.91
C VAL A 568 14.78 4.94 1.20
N ALA A 569 13.96 5.46 0.30
CA ALA A 569 14.22 6.66 -0.46
C ALA A 569 14.14 7.92 0.44
N PRO A 570 14.94 8.95 0.15
CA PRO A 570 14.81 10.23 0.83
C PRO A 570 13.41 10.83 0.69
N LYS A 571 13.04 11.73 1.61
CA LYS A 571 11.77 12.46 1.51
C LYS A 571 11.64 13.15 0.13
N GLY A 572 10.44 13.07 -0.46
CA GLY A 572 10.18 13.63 -1.79
C GLY A 572 10.71 12.79 -2.95
N HIS A 573 11.07 11.52 -2.72
CA HIS A 573 11.46 10.58 -3.77
C HIS A 573 10.55 9.35 -3.79
N VAL A 574 10.48 8.71 -4.95
CA VAL A 574 9.74 7.44 -5.17
C VAL A 574 10.59 6.44 -5.91
N VAL A 575 10.26 5.16 -5.72
CA VAL A 575 10.93 4.05 -6.38
C VAL A 575 10.54 4.00 -7.85
N THR A 576 11.54 4.02 -8.71
CA THR A 576 11.39 4.02 -10.18
C THR A 576 12.15 2.88 -10.86
N GLY A 577 13.01 2.16 -10.12
CA GLY A 577 13.69 0.99 -10.64
C GLY A 577 14.36 0.13 -9.58
N LEU A 578 14.69 -1.11 -9.95
CA LEU A 578 15.37 -2.09 -9.10
C LEU A 578 16.38 -2.90 -9.91
N ARG A 579 17.48 -3.30 -9.28
CA ARG A 579 18.41 -4.29 -9.83
C ARG A 579 19.17 -5.03 -8.75
N PHE A 580 19.75 -6.18 -9.12
CA PHE A 580 20.81 -6.78 -8.33
C PHE A 580 22.17 -6.26 -8.79
N ARG A 581 23.10 -6.13 -7.83
CA ARG A 581 24.51 -5.90 -8.05
C ARG A 581 25.30 -7.01 -7.35
N LYS A 582 26.41 -7.43 -7.96
CA LYS A 582 27.35 -8.36 -7.33
C LYS A 582 28.40 -7.56 -6.56
N LEU A 583 28.56 -7.85 -5.27
CA LEU A 583 29.57 -7.24 -4.40
C LEU A 583 30.41 -8.37 -3.77
N GLY A 584 31.53 -8.71 -4.41
CA GLY A 584 32.29 -9.92 -4.06
C GLY A 584 31.46 -11.19 -4.24
N GLY A 585 31.38 -12.03 -3.20
CA GLY A 585 30.58 -13.26 -3.18
C GLY A 585 29.08 -13.05 -2.86
N HIS A 586 28.65 -11.80 -2.74
CA HIS A 586 27.30 -11.42 -2.32
C HIS A 586 26.49 -10.82 -3.48
N LEU A 587 25.19 -11.10 -3.48
CA LEU A 587 24.19 -10.37 -4.25
C LEU A 587 23.58 -9.28 -3.35
N ASN A 588 23.58 -8.05 -3.85
CA ASN A 588 23.12 -6.87 -3.15
C ASN A 588 21.98 -6.20 -3.95
N LEU A 589 20.95 -5.71 -3.27
CA LEU A 589 19.86 -4.97 -3.91
C LEU A 589 20.29 -3.51 -4.16
N GLU A 590 19.95 -2.98 -5.33
CA GLU A 590 19.97 -1.54 -5.57
C GLU A 590 18.58 -1.06 -6.01
N VAL A 591 18.19 0.10 -5.49
CA VAL A 591 16.88 0.73 -5.75
C VAL A 591 17.11 2.10 -6.37
N GLN A 592 16.53 2.36 -7.53
CA GLN A 592 16.50 3.69 -8.09
C GLN A 592 15.37 4.50 -7.46
N ALA A 593 15.71 5.67 -6.93
CA ALA A 593 14.78 6.63 -6.37
C ALA A 593 14.83 7.94 -7.18
N SER A 594 13.68 8.40 -7.67
CA SER A 594 13.57 9.66 -8.43
C SER A 594 12.77 10.68 -7.62
N PRO A 595 13.17 11.97 -7.60
CA PRO A 595 12.36 13.03 -7.03
C PRO A 595 10.95 13.06 -7.63
N ILE A 596 9.96 13.33 -6.79
CA ILE A 596 8.57 13.52 -7.19
C ILE A 596 7.98 14.73 -6.46
N ASP A 597 7.17 15.51 -7.16
CA ASP A 597 6.40 16.58 -6.55
C ASP A 597 5.11 16.02 -5.92
N PHE A 598 4.90 16.26 -4.63
CA PHE A 598 3.76 15.70 -3.89
C PHE A 598 2.40 16.22 -4.39
N THR A 599 2.34 17.48 -4.83
CA THR A 599 1.10 18.16 -5.22
C THR A 599 0.66 17.75 -6.61
N THR A 600 1.59 17.61 -7.54
CA THR A 600 1.33 17.35 -8.96
C THR A 600 1.52 15.88 -9.33
N GLY A 601 2.33 15.14 -8.59
CA GLY A 601 2.75 13.78 -8.93
C GLY A 601 3.75 13.71 -10.08
N ALA A 602 4.37 14.83 -10.45
CA ALA A 602 5.36 14.87 -11.52
C ALA A 602 6.71 14.29 -11.06
N ILE A 603 7.21 13.28 -11.78
CA ILE A 603 8.49 12.63 -11.53
C ILE A 603 9.61 13.34 -12.30
N ASP A 604 10.68 13.71 -11.60
CA ASP A 604 11.90 14.23 -12.20
C ASP A 604 12.97 13.13 -12.22
N ASN A 605 13.11 12.47 -13.37
CA ASN A 605 14.05 11.36 -13.51
C ASN A 605 15.50 11.79 -13.78
N GLU A 606 15.75 13.04 -14.15
CA GLU A 606 17.12 13.52 -14.42
C GLU A 606 17.95 13.59 -13.15
N ARG A 607 17.28 13.76 -12.00
CA ARG A 607 17.88 13.78 -10.66
C ARG A 607 17.72 12.45 -9.90
N ALA A 608 17.47 11.35 -10.60
CA ALA A 608 17.34 10.04 -9.98
C ALA A 608 18.67 9.56 -9.38
N ILE A 609 18.60 8.85 -8.26
CA ILE A 609 19.74 8.28 -7.54
C ILE A 609 19.57 6.77 -7.37
N TRP A 610 20.69 6.04 -7.34
CA TRP A 610 20.69 4.62 -6.96
C TRP A 610 21.07 4.50 -5.49
N LEU A 611 20.17 3.90 -4.71
CA LEU A 611 20.35 3.56 -3.31
C LEU A 611 20.89 2.15 -3.21
N SER A 612 21.86 1.93 -2.34
CA SER A 612 22.44 0.62 -2.05
C SER A 612 23.03 0.61 -0.63
N ASN A 613 23.28 -0.59 -0.09
CA ASN A 613 24.04 -0.76 1.14
C ASN A 613 25.37 -1.47 0.82
N ASP A 614 26.47 -0.71 0.84
CA ASP A 614 27.82 -1.18 0.52
C ASP A 614 28.53 -1.87 1.69
N ASN A 615 27.88 -2.04 2.85
CA ASN A 615 28.48 -2.75 3.97
C ASN A 615 28.88 -4.18 3.55
N THR A 616 29.94 -4.71 4.14
CA THR A 616 30.44 -6.06 3.92
C THR A 616 30.75 -6.71 5.27
N PRO A 617 31.00 -8.03 5.34
CA PRO A 617 31.47 -8.65 6.57
C PRO A 617 32.80 -8.07 7.11
N ALA A 618 33.55 -7.36 6.27
CA ALA A 618 34.82 -6.72 6.62
C ALA A 618 34.72 -5.20 6.83
N SER A 619 33.52 -4.61 6.76
CA SER A 619 33.34 -3.17 6.98
C SER A 619 33.68 -2.77 8.41
N GLU A 620 34.35 -1.62 8.59
CA GLU A 620 34.72 -1.11 9.92
C GLU A 620 33.49 -0.68 10.73
N LEU A 621 32.51 -0.06 10.05
CA LEU A 621 31.25 0.37 10.63
C LEU A 621 30.14 -0.56 10.13
N ASN A 622 29.29 -1.03 11.05
CA ASN A 622 28.17 -1.92 10.78
C ASN A 622 28.54 -3.13 9.89
N PRO A 623 29.52 -3.97 10.29
CA PRO A 623 29.89 -5.14 9.53
C PRO A 623 28.69 -6.08 9.38
N ARG A 624 28.50 -6.61 8.17
CA ARG A 624 27.40 -7.54 7.91
C ARG A 624 27.54 -8.82 8.72
N THR A 625 26.44 -9.28 9.31
CA THR A 625 26.41 -10.53 10.07
C THR A 625 25.70 -11.65 9.30
N LYS A 626 26.21 -12.87 9.42
CA LYS A 626 25.61 -14.04 8.77
C LYS A 626 24.38 -14.52 9.54
N LEU A 627 23.23 -14.57 8.86
CA LEU A 627 22.05 -15.30 9.33
C LEU A 627 22.29 -16.80 9.11
N ALA A 628 22.59 -17.51 10.20
CA ALA A 628 22.91 -18.94 10.14
C ALA A 628 21.64 -19.81 10.14
N LEU A 629 21.40 -20.55 9.05
CA LEU A 629 20.35 -21.58 9.04
C LEU A 629 20.95 -22.89 9.58
N LEU A 630 20.57 -23.27 10.80
CA LEU A 630 21.12 -24.44 11.50
C LEU A 630 20.36 -25.71 11.13
N SER A 631 21.04 -26.67 10.49
CA SER A 631 20.47 -27.94 10.00
C SER A 631 19.08 -27.81 9.35
N PRO A 632 18.95 -26.94 8.31
CA PRO A 632 17.67 -26.57 7.74
C PRO A 632 17.04 -27.71 6.94
N ASP A 633 15.76 -28.01 7.19
CA ASP A 633 14.94 -28.82 6.27
C ASP A 633 14.35 -27.96 5.14
N VAL A 634 13.69 -28.61 4.19
CA VAL A 634 13.01 -27.96 3.06
C VAL A 634 11.87 -27.04 3.56
N PRO A 635 11.82 -25.75 3.15
CA PRO A 635 10.85 -24.79 3.67
C PRO A 635 9.38 -25.22 3.55
N THR A 636 9.01 -25.84 2.42
CA THR A 636 7.64 -26.31 2.14
C THR A 636 7.17 -27.47 3.03
N ARG A 637 8.06 -28.05 3.84
CA ARG A 637 7.73 -29.09 4.84
C ARG A 637 7.41 -28.50 6.22
N SER A 638 7.51 -27.19 6.40
CA SER A 638 7.15 -26.54 7.65
C SER A 638 5.64 -26.65 7.90
N LEU A 639 5.26 -27.00 9.14
CA LEU A 639 3.86 -27.04 9.57
C LEU A 639 3.34 -25.66 10.00
N LYS A 640 4.23 -24.70 10.21
CA LYS A 640 3.91 -23.33 10.63
C LYS A 640 4.32 -22.35 9.52
N PRO A 641 3.53 -21.29 9.28
CA PRO A 641 3.90 -20.22 8.36
C PRO A 641 5.23 -19.57 8.78
N SER A 642 6.03 -19.15 7.81
CA SER A 642 7.28 -18.43 8.04
C SER A 642 7.02 -17.04 8.60
N VAL A 643 7.87 -16.59 9.52
CA VAL A 643 7.84 -15.23 10.10
C VAL A 643 9.14 -14.50 9.78
N PRO A 644 9.12 -13.18 9.55
CA PRO A 644 10.34 -12.40 9.36
C PRO A 644 11.30 -12.58 10.55
N ASP A 645 12.56 -12.91 10.28
CA ASP A 645 13.57 -13.20 11.30
C ASP A 645 14.94 -12.56 11.00
N SER A 646 15.00 -11.70 9.99
CA SER A 646 16.19 -10.98 9.56
C SER A 646 16.09 -9.48 9.83
N ALA A 647 17.26 -8.86 9.93
CA ALA A 647 17.45 -7.41 10.04
C ALA A 647 18.37 -6.90 8.91
N SER A 648 18.40 -5.58 8.71
CA SER A 648 19.39 -4.95 7.82
C SER A 648 20.83 -5.22 8.29
N ASP A 649 21.80 -5.10 7.38
CA ASP A 649 23.19 -5.52 7.62
C ASP A 649 23.34 -7.01 7.99
N GLN A 650 22.42 -7.84 7.51
CA GLN A 650 22.58 -9.29 7.53
C GLN A 650 22.76 -9.84 6.12
N PHE A 651 23.26 -11.07 6.04
CA PHE A 651 23.27 -11.84 4.80
C PHE A 651 23.00 -13.30 5.09
N VAL A 652 22.50 -14.02 4.09
CA VAL A 652 22.32 -15.48 4.16
C VAL A 652 22.97 -16.12 2.94
N GLU A 653 23.56 -17.29 3.14
CA GLU A 653 24.13 -18.08 2.06
C GLU A 653 23.13 -19.13 1.58
N PHE A 654 22.98 -19.27 0.28
CA PHE A 654 22.35 -20.47 -0.29
C PHE A 654 23.22 -21.68 0.04
N GLN A 655 22.66 -22.62 0.79
CA GLN A 655 23.35 -23.82 1.24
C GLN A 655 22.48 -25.05 1.04
N VAL A 656 23.05 -26.23 1.30
CA VAL A 656 22.29 -27.47 1.23
C VAL A 656 21.36 -27.61 2.43
N SER A 657 20.26 -28.33 2.23
CA SER A 657 19.43 -28.85 3.32
C SER A 657 20.23 -29.80 4.24
N SER A 658 19.70 -30.08 5.42
CA SER A 658 20.32 -30.96 6.41
C SER A 658 20.64 -32.33 5.79
N LEU A 659 21.85 -32.80 6.12
CA LEU A 659 22.32 -34.14 5.78
C LEU A 659 21.41 -35.21 6.37
N GLU A 660 21.03 -35.05 7.64
CA GLU A 660 20.23 -35.99 8.40
C GLU A 660 18.78 -36.06 7.88
N LYS A 661 18.19 -34.91 7.55
CA LYS A 661 16.77 -34.82 7.14
C LYS A 661 16.54 -35.07 5.65
N ASP A 662 17.48 -34.65 4.80
CA ASP A 662 17.28 -34.59 3.35
C ASP A 662 18.50 -35.01 2.53
N VAL A 663 19.52 -35.61 3.15
CA VAL A 663 20.78 -36.04 2.50
C VAL A 663 21.46 -34.88 1.74
N SER A 664 21.23 -33.64 2.17
CA SER A 664 21.76 -32.43 1.55
C SER A 664 21.38 -32.24 0.07
N GLN A 665 20.15 -32.57 -0.31
CA GLN A 665 19.77 -32.62 -1.73
C GLN A 665 19.10 -31.35 -2.27
N ASN A 666 18.50 -30.52 -1.42
CA ASN A 666 17.90 -29.24 -1.81
C ASN A 666 18.80 -28.06 -1.47
N THR A 667 18.71 -26.98 -2.25
CA THR A 667 19.33 -25.69 -1.93
C THR A 667 18.31 -24.82 -1.21
N VAL A 668 18.67 -24.29 -0.04
CA VAL A 668 17.86 -23.42 0.82
C VAL A 668 18.66 -22.15 1.17
N PRO A 669 18.01 -21.00 1.45
CA PRO A 669 16.56 -20.75 1.46
C PRO A 669 15.92 -20.88 0.06
N PHE A 670 14.60 -21.06 0.02
CA PHE A 670 13.83 -20.85 -1.21
C PHE A 670 13.60 -19.36 -1.43
N ILE A 671 13.03 -18.96 -2.56
CA ILE A 671 12.72 -17.56 -2.88
C ILE A 671 11.20 -17.44 -3.02
N GLU A 672 10.57 -16.50 -2.34
CA GLU A 672 9.15 -16.24 -2.49
C GLU A 672 8.86 -15.52 -3.82
N SER A 673 7.97 -16.07 -4.64
CA SER A 673 7.58 -15.46 -5.94
C SER A 673 6.21 -14.78 -5.90
N THR A 674 5.52 -14.85 -4.77
CA THR A 674 4.25 -14.16 -4.54
C THR A 674 4.43 -12.65 -4.72
N PRO A 675 3.53 -11.96 -5.45
CA PRO A 675 3.63 -10.53 -5.66
C PRO A 675 3.38 -9.74 -4.38
N VAL A 676 4.18 -8.69 -4.18
CA VAL A 676 4.01 -7.73 -3.10
C VAL A 676 3.56 -6.41 -3.71
N THR A 677 2.32 -6.03 -3.42
CA THR A 677 1.64 -4.84 -3.91
C THR A 677 0.81 -4.22 -2.79
N ASN A 678 0.53 -2.93 -2.89
CA ASN A 678 -0.48 -2.24 -2.08
C ASN A 678 -1.79 -2.18 -2.87
N GLN A 679 -2.94 -2.35 -2.22
CA GLN A 679 -4.25 -2.26 -2.87
C GLN A 679 -5.14 -1.23 -2.15
N PRO A 680 -5.53 -0.12 -2.82
CA PRO A 680 -5.17 0.29 -4.19
C PRO A 680 -3.68 0.65 -4.30
N SER A 681 -3.16 0.78 -5.51
CA SER A 681 -1.76 1.13 -5.75
C SER A 681 -1.41 2.52 -5.18
N THR A 682 -0.21 2.65 -4.63
CA THR A 682 0.30 3.92 -4.09
C THR A 682 1.78 4.08 -4.43
N TRP A 683 2.32 5.26 -4.15
CA TRP A 683 3.75 5.53 -4.31
C TRP A 683 4.57 4.67 -3.37
N LEU A 684 5.54 3.94 -3.91
CA LEU A 684 6.50 3.20 -3.12
C LEU A 684 7.70 4.10 -2.81
N THR A 685 8.11 4.12 -1.55
CA THR A 685 9.24 4.91 -1.05
C THR A 685 10.39 4.03 -0.57
N GLY A 686 10.25 2.71 -0.62
CA GLY A 686 11.34 1.81 -0.27
C GLY A 686 11.07 0.37 -0.69
N ILE A 687 12.14 -0.40 -0.81
CA ILE A 687 12.11 -1.83 -1.12
C ILE A 687 13.11 -2.53 -0.20
N GLY A 688 12.73 -3.70 0.29
CA GLY A 688 13.61 -4.54 1.10
C GLY A 688 13.67 -5.97 0.59
N ILE A 689 14.82 -6.61 0.81
CA ILE A 689 14.97 -8.07 0.75
C ILE A 689 15.19 -8.56 2.17
N TYR A 690 14.39 -9.53 2.58
CA TYR A 690 14.46 -10.10 3.92
C TYR A 690 14.30 -11.61 3.86
N HIS A 691 14.80 -12.28 4.88
CA HIS A 691 14.52 -13.68 5.15
C HIS A 691 13.34 -13.81 6.13
N LYS A 692 12.50 -14.82 5.89
CA LYS A 692 11.49 -15.31 6.82
C LYS A 692 11.59 -16.83 6.92
N GLY A 693 11.40 -17.39 8.11
CA GLY A 693 11.53 -18.82 8.31
C GLY A 693 10.93 -19.35 9.61
N GLN A 694 11.20 -20.61 9.87
CA GLN A 694 10.88 -21.30 11.12
C GLN A 694 12.13 -22.08 11.59
N PRO A 695 12.37 -22.20 12.90
CA PRO A 695 13.52 -22.94 13.42
C PRO A 695 13.63 -24.35 12.86
N GLY A 696 14.81 -24.70 12.34
CA GLY A 696 15.09 -26.02 11.75
C GLY A 696 14.64 -26.20 10.30
N TYR A 697 14.12 -25.15 9.65
CA TYR A 697 13.78 -25.10 8.23
C TYR A 697 14.60 -24.01 7.52
N GLY A 698 14.70 -24.14 6.19
CA GLY A 698 15.51 -23.25 5.37
C GLY A 698 14.91 -21.87 5.09
N GLY A 699 13.62 -21.67 5.33
CA GLY A 699 12.92 -20.40 5.09
C GLY A 699 12.90 -19.92 3.63
N TYR A 700 12.50 -18.66 3.46
CA TYR A 700 12.33 -17.98 2.19
C TYR A 700 13.04 -16.62 2.19
N ILE A 701 13.65 -16.28 1.05
CA ILE A 701 14.03 -14.91 0.70
C ILE A 701 12.83 -14.26 0.03
N ALA A 702 12.40 -13.13 0.56
CA ALA A 702 11.21 -12.42 0.14
C ALA A 702 11.48 -10.94 -0.08
N LEU A 703 10.62 -10.30 -0.88
CA LEU A 703 10.59 -8.85 -1.07
C LEU A 703 9.59 -8.23 -0.10
N ARG A 704 9.84 -6.99 0.30
CA ARG A 704 8.86 -6.13 0.97
C ARG A 704 8.92 -4.72 0.39
N ILE A 705 7.82 -3.98 0.49
CA ILE A 705 7.70 -2.63 -0.06
C ILE A 705 7.31 -1.65 1.04
N ALA A 706 7.83 -0.43 1.01
CA ALA A 706 7.41 0.65 1.88
C ALA A 706 6.52 1.63 1.08
N THR A 707 5.34 1.91 1.61
CA THR A 707 4.40 2.90 1.05
C THR A 707 4.78 4.32 1.44
N LEU A 708 4.09 5.31 0.87
CA LEU A 708 4.26 6.71 1.20
C LEU A 708 3.98 7.01 2.68
N ASN A 709 4.92 7.65 3.35
CA ASN A 709 4.70 8.16 4.71
C ASN A 709 3.92 9.49 4.67
N PHE A 710 2.59 9.42 4.80
CA PHE A 710 1.72 10.60 4.83
C PHE A 710 2.02 11.60 5.96
N SER A 711 2.59 11.18 7.10
CA SER A 711 2.86 12.10 8.23
C SER A 711 3.79 13.24 7.82
N HIS A 712 4.68 13.00 6.85
CA HIS A 712 5.62 13.98 6.31
C HIS A 712 4.95 15.12 5.52
N TYR A 713 3.68 14.96 5.16
CA TYR A 713 2.91 15.88 4.31
C TYR A 713 1.65 16.41 5.00
N MET A 714 1.50 16.16 6.31
CA MET A 714 0.50 16.80 7.15
C MET A 714 1.10 18.10 7.66
N ILE A 715 0.75 19.22 7.01
CA ILE A 715 1.19 20.57 7.40
C ILE A 715 0.10 21.18 8.27
N PHE A 716 0.46 21.66 9.47
CA PHE A 716 -0.45 22.40 10.33
C PHE A 716 -0.30 23.90 10.06
N PRO A 717 -1.41 24.62 9.88
CA PRO A 717 -1.39 26.08 9.95
C PRO A 717 -1.17 26.50 11.41
N SER A 718 0.06 26.38 11.90
CA SER A 718 0.40 26.64 13.32
C SER A 718 0.56 28.13 13.65
N LYS A 719 0.29 29.06 12.72
CA LYS A 719 0.52 30.50 12.95
C LYS A 719 -0.49 31.48 12.34
N GLU A 720 -1.45 31.06 11.54
CA GLU A 720 -2.42 32.00 10.93
C GLU A 720 -3.71 32.20 11.75
N PHE A 721 -3.90 31.43 12.83
CA PHE A 721 -5.15 31.45 13.59
C PHE A 721 -4.98 31.86 15.07
N ASN A 722 -4.05 32.78 15.35
CA ASN A 722 -4.09 33.54 16.60
C ASN A 722 -5.19 34.62 16.52
N TYR A 723 -6.45 34.21 16.70
CA TYR A 723 -7.49 35.16 17.08
C TYR A 723 -7.35 35.42 18.58
N THR A 724 -6.66 36.50 18.92
CA THR A 724 -6.92 37.19 20.19
C THR A 724 -8.40 37.54 20.22
N SER A 725 -9.12 36.90 21.15
CA SER A 725 -10.46 37.30 21.57
C SER A 725 -10.49 38.81 21.79
N ALA A 726 -11.52 39.46 21.26
CA ALA A 726 -11.79 40.87 21.44
C ALA A 726 -11.78 41.27 22.93
N ASP A 727 -10.88 42.17 23.29
CA ASP A 727 -11.13 43.21 24.29
C ASP A 727 -10.92 44.55 23.58
N GLY A 728 -12.03 45.19 23.23
CA GLY A 728 -12.01 46.42 22.44
C GLY A 728 -13.37 47.06 22.20
N ILE A 729 -14.27 47.05 23.19
CA ILE A 729 -15.35 48.04 23.28
C ILE A 729 -15.22 48.74 24.63
N ALA A 730 -14.58 49.92 24.64
CA ALA A 730 -14.93 51.10 25.45
C ALA A 730 -13.86 52.20 25.29
N ASN A 731 -14.08 53.10 24.33
CA ASN A 731 -14.14 54.55 24.54
C ASN A 731 -14.65 55.26 23.28
#